data_AF-A0A072NAD0-F1
#
_entry.id   AF-A0A072NAD0-F1
#
_cell.length_a   1.000
_cell.length_b   1.000
_cell.length_c   1.000
_cell.angle_alpha   90.00
_cell.angle_beta   90.00
_cell.angle_gamma   90.00
#
_symmetry.space_group_name_H-M   'P 1'
#
loop_
_entity.id
_entity.type
_entity.pdbx_description
1 polymer ?
#
loop_
_entity_poly.entity_id
_entity_poly.type
_entity_poly.pdbx_seq_one_letter_code
_entity_poly.pdbx_strand_id
1 'polypeptide(L)'
;MFIRTALITAISAATFGLSGCLDSSSQTQKNKSPDYVISSPQTERGVFPVFDPLETAFPIPSDALFKLSTVDDGTMLNGSDPANPVTTGLGFMDGNSVLAPIDIKISASIDSQQVLDARDFVDVDGQVIPNPDQNVFLVPVEYAGGDALKPSAGEVAGLTPAERYRQALRLQEQGDAAGADEIFSDLLEENLRVELLDIDGGQNNLIRVLPVKPLQEKTQYILVVTNDIVDAEGNPLVGSVTYQSVADPDRTLSNAAFQPFRDVMLPARQLAADYFDFKRETPEASAFSSTFSDVVYSTTITTTSVDDILLANAAPVTYFQSTLQIAKRQSELARLQAGFYNLSDQPLGAEATAEESALNTAIYNTLTDTAFRLYNADLAAILQDANASGVVVAYGDVVADASTDRRVAHAVQVATAMATDSSMDVSAQAQSLATAAEPLLDTPKPRTVRVFSQRDGGDVNPALAQEVAGTPLNIHVYEGEITLPYYQSLPAEGDGSTLTSGSWVPADFSGDETLDNAPSDRITYRFPFAGKTTDTKVPLVVAAPDTNQLLVGGQQPINGYPVIIYQHAVTTDRSAILPLATAAGLLCADPNNTYDCFVTIGIDQPLHGIFGQGLVGLNPISEQAGASADATERHFGFAADANLAATPAAELDSPESGSLYLNFANYANTRDNMRQGALDLMNVNASLQAIEDAINACADCPQNLNLDPNRVYFISHSLSGMGGAAVPPVIQAAIDAGNSNLNPITATNLFNTGGQFTRFVENSPSVAPQVLPGLDAASAGLLAQGRTELNIYFNVFQALLDSADPTAFASFYEGSSTLLTEIAGVADDPERPSDGTIPNAADAVLYQQGPLSTTIAETGFVIDGENMPLAGTDPLAATMGAESTPIATGGLPYITRYLEGSHANPISAGQKSAEAFSSSAVFNEMAAQMLELFTDGTVSVTNPCVVKDADTSGTDCSDTGGNTDPGETPSGGGGDTGGGLLDGVLGL
;
A
#
# COMPACT_ATOMS: atom_id res chain seq x y z
N MET A 1 25.65 -3.85 26.60
CA MET A 1 24.23 -3.86 27.04
C MET A 1 23.99 -3.04 28.31
N PHE A 2 24.54 -3.40 29.48
CA PHE A 2 24.21 -2.72 30.76
C PHE A 2 24.40 -1.18 30.82
N ILE A 3 25.37 -0.60 30.10
CA ILE A 3 25.58 0.86 30.08
C ILE A 3 24.59 1.57 29.13
N ARG A 4 24.18 0.92 28.03
CA ARG A 4 23.14 1.44 27.12
C ARG A 4 21.76 1.42 27.79
N THR A 5 21.41 0.32 28.46
CA THR A 5 20.12 0.18 29.15
C THR A 5 19.96 1.18 30.31
N ALA A 6 21.04 1.50 31.02
CA ALA A 6 21.02 2.45 32.15
C ALA A 6 20.96 3.93 31.72
N LEU A 7 21.49 4.29 30.54
CA LEU A 7 21.36 5.63 29.96
C LEU A 7 19.95 5.86 29.39
N ILE A 8 19.35 4.84 28.77
CA ILE A 8 18.00 4.92 28.19
C ILE A 8 16.90 5.05 29.27
N THR A 9 17.01 4.31 30.39
CA THR A 9 16.04 4.42 31.51
C THR A 9 16.12 5.74 32.29
N ALA A 10 17.22 6.48 32.20
CA ALA A 10 17.33 7.82 32.77
C ALA A 10 16.80 8.92 31.84
N ILE A 11 16.77 8.67 30.52
CA ILE A 11 16.26 9.59 29.50
C ILE A 11 14.74 9.47 29.33
N SER A 12 14.15 8.29 29.56
CA SER A 12 12.69 8.11 29.56
C SER A 12 11.94 8.94 30.61
N ALA A 13 12.64 9.48 31.62
CA ALA A 13 12.08 10.42 32.59
C ALA A 13 12.30 11.91 32.23
N ALA A 14 13.11 12.22 31.21
CA ALA A 14 13.41 13.56 30.73
C ALA A 14 12.76 13.82 29.36
N THR A 15 11.42 13.88 29.37
CA THR A 15 10.55 14.64 28.46
C THR A 15 11.01 14.84 27.01
N PHE A 16 10.98 13.78 26.20
CA PHE A 16 10.57 13.89 24.80
C PHE A 16 9.17 13.28 24.70
N GLY A 17 8.16 14.00 25.19
CA GLY A 17 6.79 13.73 24.78
C GLY A 17 6.59 14.39 23.43
N LEU A 18 5.97 13.72 22.47
CA LEU A 18 5.52 14.35 21.20
C LEU A 18 4.40 15.39 21.44
N SER A 19 4.23 15.92 22.65
CA SER A 19 3.24 16.95 22.99
C SER A 19 3.38 18.22 22.16
N GLY A 20 4.56 18.46 21.58
CA GLY A 20 4.85 19.59 20.69
C GLY A 20 4.50 19.36 19.21
N CYS A 21 4.30 18.11 18.77
CA CYS A 21 3.81 17.83 17.42
C CYS A 21 2.37 18.34 17.36
N LEU A 22 2.16 19.43 16.61
CA LEU A 22 0.89 20.17 16.49
C LEU A 22 0.62 21.25 17.57
N ASP A 23 1.58 21.57 18.46
CA ASP A 23 1.46 22.79 19.28
C ASP A 23 1.80 24.01 18.41
N SER A 24 0.95 25.04 18.47
CA SER A 24 1.02 26.24 17.62
C SER A 24 2.34 27.03 17.72
N SER A 25 3.43 26.53 17.14
CA SER A 25 4.59 27.36 16.77
C SER A 25 4.21 28.36 15.68
N SER A 26 3.10 28.07 14.98
CA SER A 26 2.51 28.76 13.85
C SER A 26 1.82 30.14 14.04
N GLN A 27 1.15 30.35 15.18
CA GLN A 27 0.20 31.47 15.31
C GLN A 27 0.83 32.83 15.67
N THR A 28 2.15 32.99 15.57
CA THR A 28 2.76 34.30 15.72
C THR A 28 3.75 34.61 14.60
N GLN A 29 3.58 35.78 13.99
CA GLN A 29 4.57 36.45 13.14
C GLN A 29 5.87 36.74 13.92
N LYS A 30 6.62 35.70 14.28
CA LYS A 30 7.93 35.82 14.91
C LYS A 30 8.90 34.79 14.35
N ASN A 31 9.25 34.96 13.07
CA ASN A 31 10.61 34.70 12.62
C ASN A 31 11.55 35.69 13.31
N LYS A 32 11.85 35.41 14.58
CA LYS A 32 12.97 36.02 15.28
C LYS A 32 13.54 34.99 16.24
N SER A 33 14.40 34.12 15.72
CA SER A 33 15.31 33.33 16.53
C SER A 33 16.00 34.26 17.55
N PRO A 34 16.00 33.94 18.85
CA PRO A 34 16.84 34.65 19.80
C PRO A 34 18.31 34.46 19.38
N ASP A 35 19.00 35.58 19.21
CA ASP A 35 20.42 35.59 18.85
C ASP A 35 21.24 35.18 20.08
N TYR A 36 21.40 33.88 20.30
CA TYR A 36 22.38 33.38 21.25
C TYR A 36 23.77 33.65 20.68
N VAL A 37 24.39 34.75 21.10
CA VAL A 37 25.81 35.01 20.84
C VAL A 37 26.65 34.08 21.71
N ILE A 38 26.73 32.81 21.32
CA ILE A 38 27.86 31.95 21.70
C ILE A 38 28.88 32.15 20.59
N SER A 39 29.91 32.95 20.85
CA SER A 39 31.07 33.07 19.98
C SER A 39 31.91 31.79 20.09
N SER A 40 31.44 30.71 19.47
CA SER A 40 32.30 29.60 19.10
C SER A 40 32.70 29.80 17.64
N PRO A 41 33.99 29.99 17.31
CA PRO A 41 34.45 30.24 15.94
C PRO A 41 34.36 29.01 15.01
N GLN A 42 33.42 28.08 15.26
CA GLN A 42 33.30 26.76 14.62
C GLN A 42 31.86 26.38 14.21
N THR A 43 30.87 27.27 14.36
CA THR A 43 29.47 26.99 13.97
C THR A 43 29.07 27.95 12.87
N GLU A 44 28.76 27.42 11.69
CA GLU A 44 28.30 28.20 10.55
C GLU A 44 26.85 28.65 10.76
N ARG A 45 26.49 29.83 10.24
CA ARG A 45 25.16 30.42 10.35
C ARG A 45 24.70 30.92 8.99
N GLY A 46 23.44 30.66 8.66
CA GLY A 46 22.82 30.95 7.38
C GLY A 46 21.39 30.41 7.36
N VAL A 47 20.83 30.23 6.17
CA VAL A 47 19.59 29.47 5.97
C VAL A 47 19.89 27.98 6.09
N PHE A 48 19.00 27.20 6.70
CA PHE A 48 19.24 25.80 7.03
C PHE A 48 17.97 24.95 6.95
N PRO A 49 18.08 23.65 6.64
CA PRO A 49 17.03 22.69 6.92
C PRO A 49 16.70 22.65 8.42
N VAL A 50 15.42 22.76 8.75
CA VAL A 50 14.94 22.83 10.13
C VAL A 50 15.19 21.50 10.83
N PHE A 51 16.04 21.56 11.85
CA PHE A 51 16.29 20.45 12.76
C PHE A 51 16.47 20.97 14.18
N ASP A 52 15.38 20.91 14.95
CA ASP A 52 15.31 21.18 16.38
C ASP A 52 14.48 20.09 17.07
N PRO A 53 15.10 18.96 17.44
CA PRO A 53 14.40 17.82 18.01
C PRO A 53 13.77 18.08 19.38
N LEU A 54 14.26 19.07 20.16
CA LEU A 54 13.65 19.43 21.45
C LEU A 54 12.28 20.10 21.26
N GLU A 55 12.08 20.76 20.13
CA GLU A 55 10.82 21.39 19.74
C GLU A 55 10.03 20.51 18.74
N THR A 56 10.43 19.24 18.57
CA THR A 56 9.83 18.30 17.59
C THR A 56 9.79 18.84 16.15
N ALA A 57 10.74 19.71 15.80
CA ALA A 57 10.84 20.33 14.47
C ALA A 57 11.92 19.64 13.63
N PHE A 58 11.55 18.56 12.97
CA PHE A 58 12.39 17.82 12.02
C PHE A 58 11.48 16.99 11.08
N PRO A 59 11.98 16.46 9.95
CA PRO A 59 11.24 15.53 9.12
C PRO A 59 10.63 14.37 9.92
N ILE A 60 9.30 14.31 9.91
CA ILE A 60 8.48 13.28 10.57
C ILE A 60 7.55 12.71 9.50
N PRO A 61 7.40 11.38 9.43
CA PRO A 61 8.07 10.36 10.24
C PRO A 61 9.54 10.13 9.82
N SER A 62 10.36 9.56 10.72
CA SER A 62 11.78 9.23 10.46
C SER A 62 12.33 8.22 11.47
N ASP A 63 13.46 7.57 11.15
CA ASP A 63 14.01 6.46 11.96
C ASP A 63 14.51 6.89 13.34
N ALA A 64 14.72 8.19 13.56
CA ALA A 64 15.02 8.71 14.90
C ALA A 64 13.93 8.32 15.91
N LEU A 65 12.67 8.21 15.46
CA LEU A 65 11.55 7.82 16.31
C LEU A 65 11.62 6.35 16.74
N PHE A 66 12.18 5.44 15.93
CA PHE A 66 12.46 4.06 16.38
C PHE A 66 13.52 4.01 17.47
N LYS A 67 14.57 4.84 17.36
CA LYS A 67 15.63 4.90 18.38
C LYS A 67 15.18 5.57 19.67
N LEU A 68 14.14 6.41 19.61
CA LEU A 68 13.51 7.03 20.77
C LEU A 68 12.50 6.11 21.46
N SER A 69 11.87 5.19 20.72
CA SER A 69 10.97 4.20 21.31
C SER A 69 11.72 3.32 22.32
N THR A 70 11.14 3.17 23.51
CA THR A 70 11.68 2.27 24.54
C THR A 70 11.02 0.89 24.52
N VAL A 71 9.99 0.73 23.71
CA VAL A 71 9.25 -0.52 23.53
C VAL A 71 9.82 -1.22 22.31
N ASP A 72 10.21 -2.49 22.46
CA ASP A 72 10.86 -3.24 21.38
C ASP A 72 9.86 -3.98 20.48
N ASP A 73 8.71 -3.36 20.20
CA ASP A 73 7.61 -3.91 19.40
C ASP A 73 7.72 -3.61 17.90
N GLY A 74 8.76 -2.88 17.51
CA GLY A 74 8.98 -2.49 16.12
C GLY A 74 8.26 -1.20 15.71
N THR A 75 7.66 -0.46 16.64
CA THR A 75 6.99 0.83 16.34
C THR A 75 7.85 2.05 16.65
N MET A 76 7.52 3.17 16.01
CA MET A 76 8.07 4.49 16.33
C MET A 76 7.60 4.99 17.71
N LEU A 77 8.23 6.06 18.21
CA LEU A 77 7.87 6.67 19.50
C LEU A 77 6.38 7.00 19.59
N ASN A 78 5.72 6.47 20.62
CA ASN A 78 4.32 6.75 20.90
C ASN A 78 4.10 8.19 21.42
N GLY A 79 2.98 8.78 21.01
CA GLY A 79 2.50 10.06 21.50
C GLY A 79 2.14 10.06 22.99
N SER A 80 2.27 11.23 23.62
CA SER A 80 1.82 11.43 25.01
C SER A 80 0.40 12.01 25.10
N ASP A 81 -0.13 12.55 24.01
CA ASP A 81 -1.49 13.09 23.92
C ASP A 81 -2.39 12.12 23.16
N PRO A 82 -3.30 11.40 23.85
CA PRO A 82 -4.19 10.44 23.22
C PRO A 82 -5.28 11.11 22.35
N ALA A 83 -5.47 12.43 22.46
CA ALA A 83 -6.40 13.16 21.59
C ALA A 83 -5.77 13.59 20.25
N ASN A 84 -4.45 13.50 20.13
CA ASN A 84 -3.72 13.90 18.93
C ASN A 84 -3.52 12.67 18.00
N PRO A 85 -4.24 12.61 16.87
CA PRO A 85 -4.22 11.44 15.99
C PRO A 85 -2.86 11.21 15.33
N VAL A 86 -2.08 12.26 15.09
CA VAL A 86 -0.73 12.15 14.53
C VAL A 86 0.21 11.47 15.51
N THR A 87 0.27 11.95 16.74
CA THR A 87 1.23 11.41 17.73
C THR A 87 0.86 10.00 18.17
N THR A 88 -0.44 9.70 18.26
CA THR A 88 -0.91 8.35 18.51
C THR A 88 -0.64 7.46 17.30
N GLY A 89 -0.91 7.95 16.08
CA GLY A 89 -0.62 7.26 14.82
C GLY A 89 0.84 6.86 14.66
N LEU A 90 1.79 7.75 14.98
CA LEU A 90 3.23 7.44 15.01
C LEU A 90 3.52 6.21 15.88
N GLY A 91 2.88 6.08 17.04
CA GLY A 91 3.01 4.93 17.93
C GLY A 91 2.41 3.61 17.39
N PHE A 92 1.82 3.61 16.20
CA PHE A 92 1.35 2.43 15.47
C PHE A 92 2.14 2.16 14.18
N MET A 93 3.08 3.04 13.81
CA MET A 93 3.87 2.92 12.59
C MET A 93 5.08 2.02 12.82
N ASP A 94 5.22 0.99 11.99
CA ASP A 94 6.38 0.10 11.92
C ASP A 94 7.35 0.42 10.77
N GLY A 95 7.06 1.50 10.03
CA GLY A 95 7.93 2.12 9.03
C GLY A 95 7.30 3.39 8.47
N ASN A 96 8.07 4.13 7.67
CA ASN A 96 7.56 5.25 6.88
C ASN A 96 6.75 4.72 5.68
N SER A 97 5.90 5.58 5.12
CA SER A 97 5.10 5.20 3.96
C SER A 97 5.97 4.85 2.75
N VAL A 98 5.53 3.88 1.96
CA VAL A 98 6.07 3.62 0.61
C VAL A 98 5.52 4.60 -0.44
N LEU A 99 4.45 5.35 -0.11
CA LEU A 99 3.74 6.24 -1.04
C LEU A 99 3.84 7.73 -0.68
N ALA A 100 3.97 8.09 0.60
CA ALA A 100 3.88 9.48 1.04
C ALA A 100 5.15 10.28 0.69
N PRO A 101 5.01 11.60 0.39
CA PRO A 101 6.16 12.46 0.19
C PRO A 101 6.97 12.66 1.49
N ILE A 102 8.22 13.05 1.33
CA ILE A 102 9.12 13.42 2.44
C ILE A 102 9.37 14.92 2.40
N ASP A 103 8.97 15.60 3.47
CA ASP A 103 8.97 17.06 3.56
C ASP A 103 10.13 17.58 4.44
N ILE A 104 10.96 18.46 3.89
CA ILE A 104 12.11 19.08 4.56
C ILE A 104 11.91 20.60 4.60
N LYS A 105 11.43 21.09 5.73
CA LYS A 105 11.24 22.52 5.95
C LYS A 105 12.57 23.26 6.04
N ILE A 106 12.67 24.42 5.40
CA ILE A 106 13.82 25.31 5.41
C ILE A 106 13.52 26.54 6.27
N SER A 107 14.52 27.04 6.99
CA SER A 107 14.34 28.15 7.94
C SER A 107 14.03 29.51 7.30
N ALA A 108 14.26 29.64 5.99
CA ALA A 108 13.93 30.81 5.16
C ALA A 108 13.78 30.38 3.68
N SER A 109 13.54 31.35 2.80
CA SER A 109 13.37 31.11 1.36
C SER A 109 14.67 30.65 0.68
N ILE A 110 14.54 29.70 -0.24
CA ILE A 110 15.60 29.30 -1.17
C ILE A 110 15.39 29.94 -2.54
N ASP A 111 16.45 30.06 -3.35
CA ASP A 111 16.34 30.62 -4.69
C ASP A 111 15.43 29.73 -5.55
N SER A 112 14.31 30.27 -6.04
CA SER A 112 13.36 29.53 -6.87
C SER A 112 13.84 29.29 -8.30
N GLN A 113 14.94 29.92 -8.72
CA GLN A 113 15.53 29.74 -10.05
C GLN A 113 16.58 28.64 -10.10
N GLN A 114 16.95 28.06 -8.95
CA GLN A 114 17.88 26.94 -8.91
C GLN A 114 17.18 25.64 -9.30
N VAL A 115 17.94 24.68 -9.81
CA VAL A 115 17.45 23.33 -10.11
C VAL A 115 17.68 22.46 -8.89
N LEU A 116 16.62 21.80 -8.41
CA LEU A 116 16.74 20.69 -7.48
C LEU A 116 16.64 19.40 -8.28
N ASP A 117 17.61 18.52 -8.11
CA ASP A 117 17.69 17.26 -8.85
C ASP A 117 17.97 16.12 -7.87
N ALA A 118 17.09 15.11 -7.90
CA ALA A 118 17.21 13.89 -7.11
C ALA A 118 17.58 12.66 -7.95
N ARG A 119 17.72 12.78 -9.27
CA ARG A 119 18.10 11.65 -10.12
C ARG A 119 19.49 11.18 -9.77
N ASP A 120 19.64 9.89 -9.50
CA ASP A 120 20.92 9.27 -9.17
C ASP A 120 21.86 9.20 -10.38
N PHE A 121 21.30 8.92 -11.56
CA PHE A 121 22.02 8.75 -12.82
C PHE A 121 21.36 9.55 -13.94
N VAL A 122 22.16 9.90 -14.95
CA VAL A 122 21.72 10.60 -16.16
C VAL A 122 22.43 10.01 -17.38
N ASP A 123 21.81 10.14 -18.56
CA ASP A 123 22.45 9.85 -19.83
C ASP A 123 23.15 11.10 -20.36
N VAL A 124 24.44 10.97 -20.65
CA VAL A 124 25.23 12.00 -21.34
C VAL A 124 25.90 11.37 -22.56
N ASP A 125 25.51 11.82 -23.75
CA ASP A 125 26.03 11.34 -25.04
C ASP A 125 25.89 9.81 -25.22
N GLY A 126 24.83 9.19 -24.69
CA GLY A 126 24.56 7.75 -24.76
C GLY A 126 25.32 6.92 -23.73
N GLN A 127 25.92 7.57 -22.73
CA GLN A 127 26.58 6.92 -21.60
C GLN A 127 25.84 7.27 -20.31
N VAL A 128 25.43 6.24 -19.56
CA VAL A 128 24.86 6.42 -18.22
C VAL A 128 25.99 6.72 -17.25
N ILE A 129 25.86 7.82 -16.52
CA ILE A 129 26.83 8.27 -15.52
C ILE A 129 26.11 8.68 -14.23
N PRO A 130 26.79 8.63 -13.06
CA PRO A 130 26.24 9.22 -11.85
C PRO A 130 25.99 10.71 -12.06
N ASN A 131 24.81 11.20 -11.67
CA ASN A 131 24.36 12.56 -11.98
C ASN A 131 25.26 13.63 -11.33
N PRO A 132 26.03 14.41 -12.09
CA PRO A 132 26.93 15.42 -11.50
C PRO A 132 26.18 16.59 -10.85
N ASP A 133 24.90 16.80 -11.19
CA ASP A 133 24.09 17.95 -10.75
C ASP A 133 23.12 17.62 -9.59
N GLN A 134 23.11 16.36 -9.12
CA GLN A 134 22.25 15.92 -8.00
C GLN A 134 22.61 16.66 -6.70
N ASN A 135 21.62 17.27 -6.05
CA ASN A 135 21.80 18.05 -4.82
C ASN A 135 20.84 17.68 -3.67
N VAL A 136 19.83 16.86 -3.96
CA VAL A 136 18.94 16.20 -2.99
C VAL A 136 19.05 14.69 -3.21
N PHE A 137 19.17 13.90 -2.14
CA PHE A 137 19.42 12.47 -2.25
C PHE A 137 18.44 11.69 -1.39
N LEU A 138 17.91 10.60 -1.95
CA LEU A 138 17.21 9.54 -1.21
C LEU A 138 17.75 8.20 -1.72
N VAL A 139 18.84 7.73 -1.12
CA VAL A 139 19.58 6.57 -1.64
C VAL A 139 19.17 5.32 -0.84
N PRO A 140 18.65 4.26 -1.48
CA PRO A 140 18.35 2.99 -0.80
C PRO A 140 19.65 2.32 -0.35
N VAL A 141 19.59 1.72 0.84
CA VAL A 141 20.70 0.95 1.41
C VAL A 141 20.27 -0.47 1.79
N GLU A 142 21.20 -1.40 1.62
CA GLU A 142 20.95 -2.83 1.87
C GLU A 142 21.80 -3.33 3.04
N TYR A 143 21.20 -4.14 3.90
CA TYR A 143 21.88 -4.84 4.99
C TYR A 143 21.80 -6.35 4.75
N ALA A 144 22.94 -7.03 4.72
CA ALA A 144 23.04 -8.46 4.40
C ALA A 144 22.23 -9.36 5.36
N GLY A 145 22.03 -8.93 6.60
CA GLY A 145 21.20 -9.61 7.60
C GLY A 145 19.70 -9.55 7.27
N GLY A 146 19.25 -8.61 6.44
CA GLY A 146 17.85 -8.44 6.06
C GLY A 146 17.00 -7.61 7.05
N ASP A 147 17.64 -6.91 8.00
CA ASP A 147 16.95 -6.03 8.96
C ASP A 147 17.69 -4.70 9.11
N ALA A 148 17.19 -3.66 8.44
CA ALA A 148 17.81 -2.34 8.44
C ALA A 148 17.58 -1.53 9.74
N LEU A 149 16.55 -1.86 10.53
CA LEU A 149 16.30 -1.19 11.82
C LEU A 149 17.20 -1.74 12.93
N LYS A 150 17.49 -3.05 12.87
CA LYS A 150 18.34 -3.78 13.80
C LYS A 150 19.45 -4.56 13.06
N PRO A 151 20.38 -3.87 12.39
CA PRO A 151 21.51 -4.53 11.75
C PRO A 151 22.39 -5.21 12.81
N SER A 152 23.02 -6.31 12.44
CA SER A 152 23.95 -7.03 13.30
C SER A 152 25.20 -6.19 13.60
N ALA A 153 25.87 -6.45 14.73
CA ALA A 153 27.06 -5.70 15.09
C ALA A 153 28.14 -5.88 14.01
N GLY A 154 28.80 -4.79 13.60
CA GLY A 154 29.83 -4.83 12.55
C GLY A 154 29.29 -5.01 11.12
N GLU A 155 27.98 -5.17 10.96
CA GLU A 155 27.32 -5.16 9.66
C GLU A 155 27.36 -3.76 9.05
N VAL A 156 27.54 -3.70 7.73
CA VAL A 156 27.61 -2.44 7.01
C VAL A 156 26.60 -2.39 5.87
N ALA A 157 26.05 -1.20 5.66
CA ALA A 157 25.09 -0.96 4.60
C ALA A 157 25.78 -0.91 3.24
N GLY A 158 25.19 -1.56 2.23
CA GLY A 158 25.52 -1.40 0.82
C GLY A 158 24.79 -0.21 0.23
N LEU A 159 25.39 0.45 -0.75
CA LEU A 159 24.78 1.56 -1.49
C LEU A 159 24.21 1.00 -2.80
N THR A 160 22.93 0.60 -2.78
CA THR A 160 22.32 -0.22 -3.85
C THR A 160 22.51 0.37 -5.26
N PRO A 161 22.29 1.68 -5.52
CA PRO A 161 22.45 2.22 -6.87
C PRO A 161 23.91 2.20 -7.33
N ALA A 162 24.86 2.46 -6.42
CA ALA A 162 26.30 2.40 -6.72
C ALA A 162 26.77 0.98 -7.00
N GLU A 163 26.19 -0.02 -6.34
CA GLU A 163 26.49 -1.43 -6.58
C GLU A 163 25.96 -1.92 -7.92
N ARG A 164 24.71 -1.57 -8.25
CA ARG A 164 24.11 -1.86 -9.55
C ARG A 164 24.88 -1.22 -10.71
N TYR A 165 25.27 0.05 -10.58
CA TYR A 165 26.06 0.71 -11.61
C TYR A 165 27.41 0.01 -11.86
N ARG A 166 28.12 -0.36 -10.80
CA ARG A 166 29.38 -1.12 -10.92
C ARG A 166 29.15 -2.51 -11.51
N GLN A 167 28.02 -3.16 -11.22
CA GLN A 167 27.64 -4.42 -11.86
C GLN A 167 27.45 -4.24 -13.37
N ALA A 168 26.72 -3.21 -13.79
CA ALA A 168 26.49 -2.91 -15.22
C ALA A 168 27.81 -2.67 -15.97
N LEU A 169 28.73 -1.87 -15.40
CA LEU A 169 30.06 -1.67 -15.98
C LEU A 169 30.84 -2.98 -16.14
N ARG A 170 30.81 -3.86 -15.13
CA ARG A 170 31.47 -5.18 -15.23
C ARG A 170 30.85 -6.04 -16.31
N LEU A 171 29.52 -6.07 -16.44
CA LEU A 171 28.83 -6.83 -17.49
C LEU A 171 29.25 -6.33 -18.89
N GLN A 172 29.37 -5.01 -19.09
CA GLN A 172 29.92 -4.45 -20.33
C GLN A 172 31.36 -4.92 -20.60
N GLU A 173 32.23 -4.88 -19.59
CA GLU A 173 33.63 -5.34 -19.73
C GLU A 173 33.71 -6.85 -20.06
N GLN A 174 32.78 -7.65 -19.56
CA GLN A 174 32.65 -9.08 -19.84
C GLN A 174 32.00 -9.38 -21.20
N GLY A 175 31.46 -8.37 -21.89
CA GLY A 175 30.80 -8.50 -23.18
C GLY A 175 29.30 -8.82 -23.11
N ASP A 176 28.68 -8.76 -21.92
CA ASP A 176 27.23 -8.87 -21.74
C ASP A 176 26.58 -7.48 -21.79
N ALA A 177 26.44 -6.96 -23.01
CA ALA A 177 25.83 -5.66 -23.24
C ALA A 177 24.35 -5.64 -22.85
N ALA A 178 23.61 -6.74 -23.08
CA ALA A 178 22.17 -6.79 -22.80
C ALA A 178 21.88 -6.70 -21.29
N GLY A 179 22.59 -7.47 -20.46
CA GLY A 179 22.43 -7.39 -19.01
C GLY A 179 22.90 -6.05 -18.44
N ALA A 180 23.92 -5.43 -19.04
CA ALA A 180 24.32 -4.08 -18.66
C ALA A 180 23.27 -3.02 -19.01
N ASP A 181 22.73 -3.07 -20.24
CA ASP A 181 21.74 -2.11 -20.74
C ASP A 181 20.42 -2.20 -19.93
N GLU A 182 20.03 -3.39 -19.47
CA GLU A 182 18.91 -3.58 -18.55
C GLU A 182 19.11 -2.83 -17.23
N ILE A 183 20.28 -3.01 -16.59
CA ILE A 183 20.60 -2.31 -15.33
C ILE A 183 20.72 -0.79 -15.55
N PHE A 184 21.34 -0.35 -16.65
CA PHE A 184 21.46 1.07 -16.95
C PHE A 184 20.10 1.72 -17.21
N SER A 185 19.19 1.03 -17.89
CA SER A 185 17.83 1.52 -18.13
C SER A 185 17.06 1.70 -16.82
N ASP A 186 17.19 0.75 -15.90
CA ASP A 186 16.61 0.86 -14.55
C ASP A 186 17.23 2.01 -13.73
N LEU A 187 18.55 2.19 -13.78
CA LEU A 187 19.21 3.29 -13.06
C LEU A 187 18.87 4.68 -13.60
N LEU A 188 18.50 4.79 -14.89
CA LEU A 188 18.03 6.02 -15.51
C LEU A 188 16.57 6.34 -15.20
N GLU A 189 15.82 5.38 -14.64
CA GLU A 189 14.41 5.59 -14.35
C GLU A 189 14.23 6.66 -13.27
N GLU A 190 13.40 7.65 -13.58
CA GLU A 190 13.03 8.69 -12.62
C GLU A 190 12.11 8.07 -11.57
N ASN A 191 12.65 7.82 -10.37
CA ASN A 191 11.91 7.26 -9.24
C ASN A 191 11.46 8.35 -8.24
N LEU A 192 12.04 9.55 -8.34
CA LEU A 192 11.83 10.65 -7.42
C LEU A 192 11.75 11.98 -8.17
N ARG A 193 10.82 12.83 -7.76
CA ARG A 193 10.77 14.25 -8.14
C ARG A 193 11.00 15.12 -6.91
N VAL A 194 11.62 16.28 -7.09
CA VAL A 194 11.79 17.27 -6.01
C VAL A 194 11.04 18.53 -6.36
N GLU A 195 10.27 19.04 -5.39
CA GLU A 195 9.51 20.28 -5.54
C GLU A 195 9.87 21.29 -4.44
N LEU A 196 9.87 22.57 -4.81
CA LEU A 196 9.90 23.68 -3.88
C LEU A 196 8.48 24.16 -3.63
N LEU A 197 8.09 24.23 -2.36
CA LEU A 197 6.75 24.66 -1.97
C LEU A 197 6.78 25.80 -0.95
N ASP A 198 5.66 26.52 -0.91
CA ASP A 198 5.38 27.56 0.08
C ASP A 198 4.69 26.90 1.29
N ILE A 199 5.27 27.04 2.48
CA ILE A 199 4.68 26.45 3.70
C ILE A 199 4.69 27.43 4.87
N ASP A 200 3.64 27.40 5.68
CA ASP A 200 3.43 28.23 6.87
C ASP A 200 3.53 29.75 6.60
N GLY A 201 3.11 30.17 5.39
CA GLY A 201 3.19 31.55 4.93
C GLY A 201 4.61 32.03 4.56
N GLY A 202 5.58 31.11 4.53
CA GLY A 202 6.87 31.33 3.88
C GLY A 202 6.79 31.18 2.36
N GLN A 203 7.87 31.53 1.67
CA GLN A 203 8.00 31.36 0.22
C GLN A 203 9.18 30.47 -0.09
N ASN A 204 9.01 29.48 -0.98
CA ASN A 204 10.04 28.52 -1.40
C ASN A 204 10.84 28.01 -0.19
N ASN A 205 10.15 27.57 0.87
CA ASN A 205 10.75 27.23 2.15
C ASN A 205 10.46 25.79 2.59
N LEU A 206 10.05 24.95 1.65
CA LEU A 206 9.90 23.52 1.80
C LEU A 206 10.53 22.83 0.60
N ILE A 207 11.45 21.91 0.84
CA ILE A 207 11.90 20.93 -0.16
C ILE A 207 11.07 19.68 0.07
N ARG A 208 10.29 19.30 -0.93
CA ARG A 208 9.52 18.05 -0.92
C ARG A 208 10.16 17.04 -1.86
N VAL A 209 10.40 15.84 -1.35
CA VAL A 209 10.81 14.66 -2.13
C VAL A 209 9.57 13.80 -2.38
N LEU A 210 9.19 13.64 -3.65
CA LEU A 210 8.01 12.91 -4.12
C LEU A 210 8.43 11.61 -4.79
N PRO A 211 8.08 10.44 -4.22
CA PRO A 211 8.10 9.20 -4.96
C PRO A 211 7.16 9.29 -6.17
N VAL A 212 7.65 8.91 -7.36
CA VAL A 212 6.81 8.75 -8.57
C VAL A 212 6.46 7.28 -8.84
N LYS A 213 7.07 6.37 -8.06
CA LYS A 213 6.71 4.97 -7.87
C LYS A 213 6.74 4.66 -6.37
N PRO A 214 6.02 3.64 -5.88
CA PRO A 214 6.16 3.20 -4.50
C PRO A 214 7.63 2.88 -4.18
N LEU A 215 8.10 3.36 -3.03
CA LEU A 215 9.40 2.96 -2.49
C LEU A 215 9.37 1.47 -2.16
N GLN A 216 10.52 0.81 -2.26
CA GLN A 216 10.65 -0.58 -1.81
C GLN A 216 10.28 -0.71 -0.33
N GLU A 217 9.48 -1.71 0.01
CA GLU A 217 9.09 -2.01 1.39
C GLU A 217 10.28 -2.50 2.24
N LYS A 218 10.18 -2.36 3.57
CA LYS A 218 11.22 -2.77 4.55
C LYS A 218 12.65 -2.31 4.22
N THR A 219 12.77 -1.24 3.44
CA THR A 219 14.04 -0.74 2.90
C THR A 219 14.41 0.55 3.61
N GLN A 220 15.67 0.68 4.01
CA GLN A 220 16.18 1.92 4.56
C GLN A 220 16.74 2.81 3.45
N TYR A 221 16.43 4.09 3.52
CA TYR A 221 16.94 5.12 2.65
C TYR A 221 17.72 6.14 3.48
N ILE A 222 18.83 6.64 2.94
CA ILE A 222 19.48 7.85 3.46
C ILE A 222 18.90 9.06 2.74
N LEU A 223 18.34 9.99 3.51
CA LEU A 223 17.89 11.29 3.01
C LEU A 223 19.00 12.31 3.24
N VAL A 224 19.39 13.07 2.22
CA VAL A 224 20.51 14.03 2.30
C VAL A 224 20.18 15.33 1.57
N VAL A 225 20.53 16.45 2.20
CA VAL A 225 20.53 17.78 1.60
C VAL A 225 21.93 18.37 1.70
N THR A 226 22.42 18.98 0.63
CA THR A 226 23.77 19.54 0.52
C THR A 226 23.76 21.08 0.50
N ASN A 227 24.95 21.68 0.67
CA ASN A 227 25.16 23.13 0.58
C ASN A 227 25.25 23.64 -0.87
N ASP A 228 25.13 22.78 -1.88
CA ASP A 228 25.01 23.19 -3.29
C ASP A 228 23.67 23.92 -3.55
N ILE A 229 22.68 23.68 -2.68
CA ILE A 229 21.44 24.45 -2.63
C ILE A 229 21.74 25.81 -1.99
N VAL A 230 21.21 26.88 -2.59
CA VAL A 230 21.42 28.26 -2.14
C VAL A 230 20.13 28.92 -1.66
N ASP A 231 20.27 29.83 -0.70
CA ASP A 231 19.20 30.73 -0.26
C ASP A 231 18.82 31.75 -1.34
N ALA A 232 17.74 32.52 -1.10
CA ALA A 232 17.27 33.55 -2.02
C ALA A 232 18.29 34.68 -2.27
N GLU A 233 19.34 34.80 -1.44
CA GLU A 233 20.45 35.73 -1.62
C GLU A 233 21.67 35.11 -2.34
N GLY A 234 21.58 33.83 -2.71
CA GLY A 234 22.64 33.08 -3.40
C GLY A 234 23.72 32.55 -2.47
N ASN A 235 23.52 32.52 -1.14
CA ASN A 235 24.46 31.89 -0.21
C ASN A 235 24.13 30.39 -0.05
N PRO A 236 25.13 29.52 0.01
CA PRO A 236 24.96 28.10 0.35
C PRO A 236 24.15 27.90 1.64
N LEU A 237 23.29 26.88 1.65
CA LEU A 237 22.67 26.42 2.88
C LEU A 237 23.76 25.99 3.88
N VAL A 238 23.44 26.11 5.17
CA VAL A 238 24.23 25.55 6.27
C VAL A 238 23.40 24.55 7.05
N GLY A 239 24.03 23.70 7.88
CA GLY A 239 23.27 22.86 8.80
C GLY A 239 22.71 23.65 9.98
N SER A 240 21.61 23.19 10.60
CA SER A 240 21.15 23.77 11.87
C SER A 240 22.24 23.63 12.94
N VAL A 241 22.26 24.53 13.95
CA VAL A 241 23.26 24.46 15.04
C VAL A 241 23.24 23.09 15.74
N THR A 242 22.04 22.54 15.93
CA THR A 242 21.85 21.22 16.54
C THR A 242 22.35 20.12 15.61
N TYR A 243 22.05 20.18 14.31
CA TYR A 243 22.53 19.19 13.33
C TYR A 243 24.06 19.19 13.25
N GLN A 244 24.69 20.36 13.14
CA GLN A 244 26.15 20.52 13.16
C GLN A 244 26.81 19.96 14.44
N SER A 245 26.06 19.77 15.53
CA SER A 245 26.56 19.11 16.74
C SER A 245 26.27 17.61 16.76
N VAL A 246 25.08 17.20 16.31
CA VAL A 246 24.61 15.82 16.38
C VAL A 246 25.31 14.95 15.34
N ALA A 247 25.46 15.46 14.11
CA ALA A 247 26.04 14.79 12.95
C ALA A 247 27.55 15.07 12.77
N ASP A 248 28.25 15.42 13.86
CA ASP A 248 29.71 15.62 13.90
C ASP A 248 30.33 14.56 14.83
N PRO A 249 31.20 13.67 14.31
CA PRO A 249 31.80 12.58 15.09
C PRO A 249 32.77 13.09 16.16
N ASP A 250 33.40 14.26 15.96
CA ASP A 250 34.44 14.81 16.84
C ASP A 250 33.84 15.66 17.97
N ARG A 251 32.57 16.07 17.84
CA ARG A 251 31.88 16.85 18.88
C ARG A 251 31.31 15.95 19.98
N THR A 252 31.51 16.34 21.22
CA THR A 252 30.78 15.77 22.36
C THR A 252 29.35 16.31 22.38
N LEU A 253 28.36 15.43 22.51
CA LEU A 253 26.97 15.85 22.70
C LEU A 253 26.81 16.61 24.02
N SER A 254 26.25 17.82 23.94
CA SER A 254 25.94 18.65 25.10
C SER A 254 24.78 18.09 25.94
N ASN A 255 23.93 17.28 25.32
CA ASN A 255 22.79 16.60 25.94
C ASN A 255 22.74 15.14 25.49
N ALA A 256 22.70 14.19 26.44
CA ALA A 256 22.60 12.76 26.15
C ALA A 256 21.30 12.39 25.41
N ALA A 257 20.27 13.22 25.54
CA ALA A 257 18.98 13.07 24.85
C ALA A 257 19.12 13.18 23.32
N PHE A 258 20.25 13.70 22.80
CA PHE A 258 20.54 13.72 21.36
C PHE A 258 21.19 12.46 20.81
N GLN A 259 21.52 11.47 21.66
CA GLN A 259 22.17 10.24 21.19
C GLN A 259 21.34 9.48 20.13
N PRO A 260 20.02 9.31 20.28
CA PRO A 260 19.20 8.65 19.26
C PRO A 260 19.29 9.32 17.88
N PHE A 261 19.35 10.65 17.85
CA PHE A 261 19.51 11.41 16.60
C PHE A 261 20.92 11.25 16.03
N ARG A 262 21.97 11.24 16.86
CA ARG A 262 23.34 10.97 16.39
C ARG A 262 23.44 9.58 15.77
N ASP A 263 22.80 8.59 16.39
CA ASP A 263 22.80 7.19 15.95
C ASP A 263 22.13 7.00 14.57
N VAL A 264 21.35 7.98 14.10
CA VAL A 264 20.70 7.99 12.77
C VAL A 264 21.42 8.94 11.80
N MET A 265 21.68 10.17 12.22
CA MET A 265 22.14 11.23 11.34
C MET A 265 23.61 11.11 10.94
N LEU A 266 24.48 10.72 11.87
CA LEU A 266 25.91 10.59 11.59
C LEU A 266 26.18 9.41 10.63
N PRO A 267 25.61 8.20 10.81
CA PRO A 267 25.73 7.14 9.82
C PRO A 267 25.18 7.52 8.44
N ALA A 268 24.03 8.18 8.38
CA ALA A 268 23.47 8.68 7.12
C ALA A 268 24.42 9.66 6.42
N ARG A 269 25.03 10.58 7.18
CA ARG A 269 26.02 11.54 6.66
C ARG A 269 27.29 10.85 6.14
N GLN A 270 27.75 9.80 6.81
CA GLN A 270 28.91 9.00 6.38
C GLN A 270 28.59 8.23 5.09
N LEU A 271 27.42 7.59 5.02
CA LEU A 271 26.97 6.90 3.80
C LEU A 271 26.82 7.86 2.62
N ALA A 272 26.35 9.08 2.86
CA ALA A 272 26.29 10.12 1.84
C ALA A 272 27.68 10.47 1.29
N ALA A 273 28.67 10.65 2.18
CA ALA A 273 30.05 10.91 1.77
C ALA A 273 30.64 9.77 0.93
N ASP A 274 30.36 8.52 1.29
CA ASP A 274 30.80 7.35 0.52
C ASP A 274 30.11 7.28 -0.86
N TYR A 275 28.84 7.69 -0.95
CA TYR A 275 28.15 7.82 -2.23
C TYR A 275 28.80 8.92 -3.09
N PHE A 276 29.17 10.05 -2.50
CA PHE A 276 29.88 11.12 -3.22
C PHE A 276 31.25 10.67 -3.73
N ASP A 277 31.99 9.90 -2.94
CA ASP A 277 33.25 9.29 -3.37
C ASP A 277 33.03 8.33 -4.55
N PHE A 278 31.98 7.52 -4.51
CA PHE A 278 31.58 6.68 -5.66
C PHE A 278 31.34 7.51 -6.92
N LYS A 279 30.60 8.63 -6.84
CA LYS A 279 30.31 9.47 -8.03
C LYS A 279 31.60 9.95 -8.69
N ARG A 280 32.62 10.29 -7.90
CA ARG A 280 33.95 10.70 -8.37
C ARG A 280 34.80 9.59 -8.98
N GLU A 281 34.43 8.31 -8.80
CA GLU A 281 35.11 7.18 -9.46
C GLU A 281 34.94 7.23 -11.00
N THR A 282 33.86 7.87 -11.48
CA THR A 282 33.55 8.00 -12.92
C THR A 282 34.20 9.27 -13.49
N PRO A 283 35.01 9.20 -14.57
CA PRO A 283 35.71 10.37 -15.13
C PRO A 283 34.79 11.56 -15.45
N GLU A 284 33.61 11.28 -16.00
CA GLU A 284 32.62 12.27 -16.43
C GLU A 284 31.96 12.99 -15.24
N ALA A 285 31.88 12.32 -14.08
CA ALA A 285 31.34 12.86 -12.82
C ALA A 285 32.44 13.22 -11.80
N SER A 286 33.73 13.19 -12.21
CA SER A 286 34.87 13.46 -11.33
C SER A 286 34.92 14.90 -10.78
N ALA A 287 34.14 15.81 -11.37
CA ALA A 287 33.96 17.18 -10.91
C ALA A 287 32.94 17.33 -9.76
N PHE A 288 32.22 16.26 -9.38
CA PHE A 288 31.27 16.27 -8.27
C PHE A 288 31.96 16.71 -6.96
N SER A 289 31.56 17.87 -6.45
CA SER A 289 32.32 18.61 -5.44
C SER A 289 31.95 18.29 -4.00
N SER A 290 30.72 17.84 -3.74
CA SER A 290 30.22 17.71 -2.38
C SER A 290 30.94 16.59 -1.62
N THR A 291 31.23 16.85 -0.36
CA THR A 291 31.96 15.96 0.57
C THR A 291 31.20 15.81 1.88
N PHE A 292 31.78 15.10 2.85
CA PHE A 292 31.21 14.98 4.20
C PHE A 292 30.86 16.34 4.83
N SER A 293 31.69 17.38 4.65
CA SER A 293 31.44 18.71 5.23
C SER A 293 30.28 19.46 4.59
N ASP A 294 29.94 19.11 3.34
CA ASP A 294 28.95 19.82 2.51
C ASP A 294 27.52 19.34 2.77
N VAL A 295 27.35 18.25 3.53
CA VAL A 295 26.03 17.78 3.97
C VAL A 295 25.49 18.71 5.06
N VAL A 296 24.38 19.39 4.76
CA VAL A 296 23.70 20.34 5.67
C VAL A 296 22.56 19.70 6.46
N TYR A 297 22.04 18.57 5.97
CA TYR A 297 21.08 17.75 6.70
C TYR A 297 21.15 16.30 6.20
N SER A 298 21.00 15.35 7.12
CA SER A 298 20.90 13.93 6.79
C SER A 298 20.11 13.16 7.84
N THR A 299 19.36 12.14 7.42
CA THR A 299 18.67 11.18 8.30
C THR A 299 18.46 9.86 7.57
N THR A 300 18.04 8.81 8.27
CA THR A 300 17.52 7.58 7.66
C THR A 300 16.00 7.51 7.76
N ILE A 301 15.40 6.84 6.78
CA ILE A 301 13.97 6.58 6.64
C ILE A 301 13.84 5.12 6.22
N THR A 302 13.25 4.29 7.08
CA THR A 302 12.95 2.89 6.76
C THR A 302 11.47 2.76 6.44
N THR A 303 11.12 2.17 5.31
CA THR A 303 9.72 1.96 4.88
C THR A 303 9.04 0.83 5.64
N THR A 304 7.71 0.88 5.73
CA THR A 304 6.87 -0.19 6.30
C THR A 304 6.85 -1.42 5.38
N SER A 305 6.22 -2.50 5.84
CA SER A 305 5.82 -3.62 4.96
C SER A 305 4.43 -3.38 4.38
N VAL A 306 4.14 -4.01 3.25
CA VAL A 306 2.85 -3.91 2.57
C VAL A 306 1.97 -5.10 2.89
N ASP A 307 2.40 -6.33 2.60
CA ASP A 307 1.57 -7.54 2.69
C ASP A 307 1.81 -8.40 3.95
N ASP A 308 3.00 -8.31 4.57
CA ASP A 308 3.44 -9.19 5.67
C ASP A 308 2.39 -9.43 6.76
N ILE A 309 1.63 -8.41 7.18
CA ILE A 309 0.65 -8.55 8.26
C ILE A 309 -0.54 -9.41 7.81
N LEU A 310 -1.09 -9.14 6.63
CA LEU A 310 -2.19 -9.95 6.08
C LEU A 310 -1.69 -11.35 5.73
N LEU A 311 -0.51 -11.47 5.12
CA LEU A 311 0.09 -12.74 4.76
C LEU A 311 0.43 -13.62 5.98
N ALA A 312 0.93 -13.05 7.07
CA ALA A 312 1.16 -13.81 8.30
C ALA A 312 -0.14 -14.35 8.90
N ASN A 313 -1.22 -13.56 8.90
CA ASN A 313 -2.53 -14.03 9.37
C ASN A 313 -3.18 -15.03 8.40
N ALA A 314 -2.79 -15.03 7.12
CA ALA A 314 -3.26 -15.99 6.12
C ALA A 314 -2.45 -17.30 6.11
N ALA A 315 -1.13 -17.23 6.29
CA ALA A 315 -0.18 -18.33 6.25
C ALA A 315 0.99 -18.08 7.23
N PRO A 316 0.83 -18.39 8.53
CA PRO A 316 1.79 -18.07 9.59
C PRO A 316 3.23 -18.55 9.36
N VAL A 317 3.42 -19.61 8.57
CA VAL A 317 4.74 -20.17 8.25
C VAL A 317 5.65 -19.16 7.54
N THR A 318 5.08 -18.25 6.74
CA THR A 318 5.84 -17.20 6.03
C THR A 318 6.59 -16.28 6.99
N TYR A 319 5.90 -15.80 8.03
CA TYR A 319 6.47 -14.96 9.08
C TYR A 319 7.59 -15.69 9.85
N PHE A 320 7.34 -16.92 10.27
CA PHE A 320 8.33 -17.69 11.03
C PHE A 320 9.56 -18.00 10.18
N GLN A 321 9.39 -18.33 8.90
CA GLN A 321 10.50 -18.56 7.98
C GLN A 321 11.34 -17.30 7.80
N SER A 322 10.71 -16.16 7.50
CA SER A 322 11.40 -14.87 7.34
C SER A 322 12.19 -14.49 8.60
N THR A 323 11.55 -14.55 9.77
CA THR A 323 12.16 -14.18 11.05
C THR A 323 13.34 -15.10 11.40
N LEU A 324 13.18 -16.42 11.24
CA LEU A 324 14.26 -17.38 11.48
C LEU A 324 15.42 -17.18 10.51
N GLN A 325 15.14 -16.86 9.24
CA GLN A 325 16.15 -16.64 8.23
C GLN A 325 16.96 -15.38 8.51
N ILE A 326 16.31 -14.26 8.88
CA ILE A 326 16.99 -13.04 9.35
C ILE A 326 17.88 -13.35 10.56
N ALA A 327 17.33 -14.01 11.59
CA ALA A 327 18.09 -14.37 12.78
C ALA A 327 19.30 -15.26 12.45
N LYS A 328 19.13 -16.20 11.51
CA LYS A 328 20.18 -17.10 11.07
C LYS A 328 21.27 -16.35 10.31
N ARG A 329 20.92 -15.48 9.35
CA ARG A 329 21.88 -14.61 8.64
C ARG A 329 22.70 -13.79 9.63
N GLN A 330 22.04 -13.08 10.56
CA GLN A 330 22.72 -12.25 11.57
C GLN A 330 23.65 -13.08 12.47
N SER A 331 23.24 -14.27 12.88
CA SER A 331 24.08 -15.20 13.65
C SER A 331 25.34 -15.61 12.88
N GLU A 332 25.20 -16.01 11.61
CA GLU A 332 26.34 -16.45 10.80
C GLU A 332 27.26 -15.28 10.40
N LEU A 333 26.73 -14.06 10.21
CA LEU A 333 27.52 -12.84 10.04
C LEU A 333 28.38 -12.54 11.27
N ALA A 334 27.84 -12.67 12.48
CA ALA A 334 28.61 -12.49 13.71
C ALA A 334 29.74 -13.53 13.83
N ARG A 335 29.50 -14.78 13.38
CA ARG A 335 30.50 -15.85 13.38
C ARG A 335 31.59 -15.63 12.33
N LEU A 336 31.22 -15.15 11.14
CA LEU A 336 32.16 -14.72 10.10
C LEU A 336 33.13 -13.67 10.66
N GLN A 337 32.60 -12.60 11.27
CA GLN A 337 33.41 -11.52 11.83
C GLN A 337 34.29 -12.00 13.00
N ALA A 338 33.84 -13.00 13.76
CA ALA A 338 34.63 -13.65 14.80
C ALA A 338 35.73 -14.60 14.25
N GLY A 339 35.81 -14.78 12.93
CA GLY A 339 36.81 -15.62 12.26
C GLY A 339 36.51 -17.11 12.31
N PHE A 340 35.25 -17.50 12.57
CA PHE A 340 34.84 -18.90 12.51
C PHE A 340 34.88 -19.43 11.07
N TYR A 341 34.31 -18.67 10.13
CA TYR A 341 34.40 -18.95 8.70
C TYR A 341 35.64 -18.31 8.09
N ASN A 342 36.17 -18.93 7.05
CA ASN A 342 37.23 -18.37 6.22
C ASN A 342 36.75 -18.19 4.78
N LEU A 343 37.40 -17.28 4.07
CA LEU A 343 37.02 -16.87 2.72
C LEU A 343 37.74 -17.70 1.64
N SER A 344 38.66 -18.58 1.99
CA SER A 344 39.53 -19.32 1.06
C SER A 344 39.23 -20.83 1.00
N ASP A 345 38.03 -21.23 1.43
CA ASP A 345 37.54 -22.61 1.46
C ASP A 345 38.53 -23.61 2.09
N GLN A 346 39.21 -23.18 3.16
CA GLN A 346 40.03 -24.07 3.96
C GLN A 346 39.16 -24.81 4.98
N PRO A 347 39.51 -26.06 5.33
CA PRO A 347 38.76 -26.83 6.32
C PRO A 347 38.63 -26.08 7.64
N LEU A 348 37.40 -26.06 8.18
CA LEU A 348 37.11 -25.53 9.50
C LEU A 348 37.71 -26.42 10.61
N GLY A 349 37.69 -25.92 11.85
CA GLY A 349 38.11 -26.69 13.02
C GLY A 349 37.31 -27.98 13.20
N ALA A 350 37.86 -28.96 13.92
CA ALA A 350 37.31 -30.31 14.08
C ALA A 350 35.90 -30.37 14.73
N GLU A 351 35.40 -29.25 15.25
CA GLU A 351 34.08 -29.12 15.88
C GLU A 351 33.00 -28.59 14.92
N ALA A 352 33.36 -28.19 13.69
CA ALA A 352 32.42 -27.67 12.71
C ALA A 352 31.45 -28.74 12.20
N THR A 353 30.18 -28.38 12.03
CA THR A 353 29.16 -29.27 11.44
C THR A 353 29.34 -29.39 9.92
N ALA A 354 28.61 -30.34 9.32
CA ALA A 354 28.57 -30.50 7.88
C ALA A 354 27.94 -29.27 7.18
N GLU A 355 26.89 -28.69 7.76
CA GLU A 355 26.25 -27.48 7.24
C GLU A 355 27.18 -26.27 7.31
N GLU A 356 27.93 -26.13 8.41
CA GLU A 356 28.92 -25.06 8.59
C GLU A 356 30.08 -25.19 7.58
N SER A 357 30.52 -26.42 7.32
CA SER A 357 31.51 -26.68 6.27
C SER A 357 30.97 -26.35 4.88
N ALA A 358 29.71 -26.71 4.60
CA ALA A 358 29.06 -26.38 3.33
C ALA A 358 28.89 -24.86 3.14
N LEU A 359 28.48 -24.15 4.20
CA LEU A 359 28.36 -22.70 4.21
C LEU A 359 29.73 -22.04 3.94
N ASN A 360 30.81 -22.50 4.59
CA ASN A 360 32.16 -22.01 4.35
C ASN A 360 32.57 -22.13 2.86
N THR A 361 32.28 -23.29 2.26
CA THR A 361 32.51 -23.51 0.82
C THR A 361 31.63 -22.61 -0.05
N ALA A 362 30.35 -22.43 0.32
CA ALA A 362 29.42 -21.58 -0.40
C ALA A 362 29.83 -20.08 -0.37
N ILE A 363 30.41 -19.59 0.74
CA ILE A 363 30.99 -18.24 0.82
C ILE A 363 32.07 -18.07 -0.25
N TYR A 364 33.06 -18.96 -0.27
CA TYR A 364 34.16 -18.91 -1.25
C TYR A 364 33.65 -19.00 -2.69
N ASN A 365 32.72 -19.93 -2.96
CA ASN A 365 32.13 -20.08 -4.29
C ASN A 365 31.43 -18.79 -4.73
N THR A 366 30.64 -18.17 -3.85
CA THR A 366 29.95 -16.91 -4.17
C THR A 366 30.94 -15.76 -4.41
N LEU A 367 31.97 -15.63 -3.57
CA LEU A 367 32.97 -14.57 -3.71
C LEU A 367 33.89 -14.73 -4.93
N THR A 368 34.01 -15.95 -5.47
CA THR A 368 34.82 -16.23 -6.66
C THR A 368 34.00 -16.41 -7.93
N ASP A 369 32.67 -16.38 -7.83
CA ASP A 369 31.75 -16.44 -8.97
C ASP A 369 31.66 -15.07 -9.66
N THR A 370 32.02 -15.03 -10.94
CA THR A 370 31.95 -13.82 -11.77
C THR A 370 30.51 -13.32 -11.96
N ALA A 371 29.50 -14.17 -11.77
CA ALA A 371 28.08 -13.81 -11.83
C ALA A 371 27.57 -13.17 -10.53
N PHE A 372 28.33 -13.20 -9.43
CA PHE A 372 27.92 -12.55 -8.19
C PHE A 372 27.77 -11.04 -8.39
N ARG A 373 26.62 -10.48 -7.99
CA ARG A 373 26.31 -9.05 -8.21
C ARG A 373 27.33 -8.10 -7.56
N LEU A 374 27.98 -8.52 -6.47
CA LEU A 374 29.05 -7.76 -5.79
C LEU A 374 30.46 -8.31 -6.07
N TYR A 375 30.65 -9.06 -7.16
CA TYR A 375 31.93 -9.64 -7.53
C TYR A 375 33.06 -8.60 -7.54
N ASN A 376 34.20 -8.98 -6.95
CA ASN A 376 35.43 -8.20 -6.92
C ASN A 376 36.59 -9.09 -7.39
N ALA A 377 37.18 -8.73 -8.55
CA ALA A 377 38.21 -9.53 -9.19
C ALA A 377 39.49 -9.67 -8.36
N ASP A 378 39.92 -8.60 -7.69
CA ASP A 378 41.13 -8.61 -6.86
C ASP A 378 40.95 -9.52 -5.64
N LEU A 379 39.81 -9.41 -4.96
CA LEU A 379 39.46 -10.29 -3.85
C LEU A 379 39.39 -11.74 -4.35
N ALA A 380 38.67 -12.02 -5.43
CA ALA A 380 38.54 -13.37 -5.98
C ALA A 380 39.91 -13.99 -6.31
N ALA A 381 40.83 -13.23 -6.91
CA ALA A 381 42.19 -13.70 -7.20
C ALA A 381 42.96 -14.03 -5.91
N ILE A 382 42.89 -13.17 -4.89
CA ILE A 382 43.49 -13.42 -3.57
C ILE A 382 42.95 -14.72 -2.96
N LEU A 383 41.63 -14.92 -3.00
CA LEU A 383 40.98 -16.09 -2.42
C LEU A 383 41.33 -17.37 -3.17
N GLN A 384 41.38 -17.34 -4.50
CA GLN A 384 41.77 -18.49 -5.33
C GLN A 384 43.23 -18.91 -5.10
N ASP A 385 44.16 -17.95 -5.03
CA ASP A 385 45.56 -18.21 -4.73
C ASP A 385 45.75 -18.78 -3.32
N ALA A 386 45.01 -18.23 -2.34
CA ALA A 386 45.02 -18.73 -0.97
C ALA A 386 44.45 -20.15 -0.88
N ASN A 387 43.34 -20.43 -1.59
CA ASN A 387 42.76 -21.77 -1.67
C ASN A 387 43.76 -22.78 -2.24
N ALA A 388 44.38 -22.46 -3.38
CA ALA A 388 45.37 -23.31 -4.03
C ALA A 388 46.63 -23.54 -3.16
N SER A 389 46.95 -22.58 -2.30
CA SER A 389 48.13 -22.62 -1.42
C SER A 389 47.84 -23.19 -0.03
N GLY A 390 46.59 -23.53 0.28
CA GLY A 390 46.18 -24.02 1.61
C GLY A 390 46.27 -22.95 2.71
N VAL A 391 46.11 -21.67 2.35
CA VAL A 391 46.20 -20.53 3.27
C VAL A 391 44.80 -20.10 3.70
N VAL A 392 44.61 -19.93 5.01
CA VAL A 392 43.37 -19.38 5.58
C VAL A 392 43.36 -17.86 5.38
N VAL A 393 42.29 -17.34 4.79
CA VAL A 393 41.99 -15.90 4.74
C VAL A 393 40.74 -15.66 5.56
N ALA A 394 40.84 -14.94 6.66
CA ALA A 394 39.70 -14.57 7.51
C ALA A 394 39.09 -13.23 7.07
N TYR A 395 37.89 -12.92 7.57
CA TYR A 395 37.25 -11.63 7.36
C TYR A 395 38.16 -10.44 7.73
N GLY A 396 38.81 -10.51 8.89
CA GLY A 396 39.71 -9.46 9.37
C GLY A 396 41.02 -9.32 8.58
N ASP A 397 41.35 -10.26 7.69
CA ASP A 397 42.53 -10.14 6.81
C ASP A 397 42.25 -9.26 5.58
N VAL A 398 40.98 -9.13 5.19
CA VAL A 398 40.52 -8.35 4.03
C VAL A 398 39.74 -7.10 4.41
N VAL A 399 39.19 -7.05 5.63
CA VAL A 399 38.47 -5.91 6.20
C VAL A 399 39.18 -5.49 7.49
N ALA A 400 39.97 -4.42 7.42
CA ALA A 400 40.66 -3.87 8.58
C ALA A 400 39.73 -2.99 9.42
N ASP A 401 38.92 -2.18 8.74
CA ASP A 401 37.85 -1.38 9.34
C ASP A 401 36.63 -1.40 8.42
N ALA A 402 35.50 -1.88 8.94
CA ALA A 402 34.31 -2.08 8.11
C ALA A 402 33.72 -0.76 7.57
N SER A 403 33.99 0.38 8.22
CA SER A 403 33.52 1.67 7.72
C SER A 403 34.37 2.18 6.55
N THR A 404 35.70 1.99 6.60
CA THR A 404 36.59 2.41 5.49
C THR A 404 36.64 1.39 4.36
N ASP A 405 36.54 0.09 4.69
CA ASP A 405 36.55 -1.02 3.74
C ASP A 405 35.12 -1.47 3.38
N ARG A 406 34.13 -0.57 3.51
CA ARG A 406 32.69 -0.86 3.46
C ARG A 406 32.28 -1.71 2.26
N ARG A 407 32.79 -1.40 1.08
CA ARG A 407 32.46 -2.15 -0.15
C ARG A 407 32.87 -3.62 -0.07
N VAL A 408 34.07 -3.90 0.41
CA VAL A 408 34.57 -5.28 0.57
C VAL A 408 33.83 -5.97 1.71
N ALA A 409 33.64 -5.27 2.82
CA ALA A 409 32.89 -5.78 3.98
C ALA A 409 31.46 -6.17 3.58
N HIS A 410 30.73 -5.30 2.89
CA HIS A 410 29.37 -5.56 2.43
C HIS A 410 29.32 -6.74 1.45
N ALA A 411 30.22 -6.81 0.47
CA ALA A 411 30.28 -7.93 -0.47
C ALA A 411 30.49 -9.29 0.24
N VAL A 412 31.38 -9.35 1.23
CA VAL A 412 31.61 -10.57 2.02
C VAL A 412 30.41 -10.90 2.92
N GLN A 413 29.75 -9.90 3.49
CA GLN A 413 28.56 -10.08 4.32
C GLN A 413 27.37 -10.59 3.48
N VAL A 414 27.10 -10.01 2.31
CA VAL A 414 26.07 -10.47 1.37
C VAL A 414 26.36 -11.90 0.90
N ALA A 415 27.61 -12.20 0.50
CA ALA A 415 27.98 -13.55 0.11
C ALA A 415 27.74 -14.57 1.24
N THR A 416 27.96 -14.16 2.49
CA THR A 416 27.69 -14.99 3.67
C THR A 416 26.20 -15.17 3.94
N ALA A 417 25.39 -14.14 3.75
CA ALA A 417 23.93 -14.24 3.85
C ALA A 417 23.36 -15.18 2.78
N MET A 418 23.79 -15.04 1.52
CA MET A 418 23.41 -15.96 0.42
C MET A 418 23.87 -17.40 0.67
N ALA A 419 25.09 -17.58 1.20
CA ALA A 419 25.61 -18.89 1.59
C ALA A 419 24.81 -19.50 2.75
N THR A 420 24.33 -18.67 3.68
CA THR A 420 23.46 -19.09 4.78
C THR A 420 22.13 -19.59 4.24
N ASP A 421 21.48 -18.81 3.37
CA ASP A 421 20.18 -19.18 2.79
C ASP A 421 20.23 -20.50 2.03
N SER A 422 21.34 -20.77 1.33
CA SER A 422 21.51 -21.99 0.54
C SER A 422 21.98 -23.20 1.36
N SER A 423 22.63 -22.99 2.52
CA SER A 423 23.26 -24.07 3.30
C SER A 423 22.52 -24.40 4.60
N MET A 424 21.67 -23.50 5.09
CA MET A 424 21.03 -23.58 6.40
C MET A 424 19.50 -23.54 6.25
N ASP A 425 18.88 -24.72 6.16
CA ASP A 425 17.43 -24.84 6.04
C ASP A 425 16.72 -24.56 7.38
N VAL A 426 15.85 -23.54 7.38
CA VAL A 426 15.00 -23.18 8.53
C VAL A 426 13.55 -23.65 8.37
N SER A 427 13.18 -24.23 7.23
CA SER A 427 11.79 -24.52 6.86
C SER A 427 11.11 -25.48 7.83
N ALA A 428 11.83 -26.53 8.27
CA ALA A 428 11.30 -27.47 9.24
C ALA A 428 11.00 -26.83 10.61
N GLN A 429 11.85 -25.88 11.04
CA GLN A 429 11.64 -25.14 12.28
C GLN A 429 10.49 -24.14 12.14
N ALA A 430 10.42 -23.42 11.02
CA ALA A 430 9.33 -22.51 10.71
C ALA A 430 7.99 -23.24 10.71
N GLN A 431 7.91 -24.42 10.09
CA GLN A 431 6.71 -25.26 10.09
C GLN A 431 6.33 -25.72 11.51
N SER A 432 7.31 -26.03 12.36
CA SER A 432 7.06 -26.39 13.75
C SER A 432 6.44 -25.24 14.54
N LEU A 433 6.94 -24.01 14.36
CA LEU A 433 6.39 -22.81 15.02
C LEU A 433 4.99 -22.47 14.47
N ALA A 434 4.79 -22.58 13.16
CA ALA A 434 3.48 -22.39 12.54
C ALA A 434 2.44 -23.39 13.09
N THR A 435 2.83 -24.65 13.27
CA THR A 435 1.98 -25.70 13.87
C THR A 435 1.67 -25.40 15.34
N ALA A 436 2.62 -24.86 16.09
CA ALA A 436 2.39 -24.44 17.48
C ALA A 436 1.44 -23.23 17.57
N ALA A 437 1.50 -22.32 16.59
CA ALA A 437 0.65 -21.13 16.53
C ALA A 437 -0.78 -21.42 16.02
N GLU A 438 -0.97 -22.45 15.19
CA GLU A 438 -2.27 -22.82 14.61
C GLU A 438 -3.47 -22.83 15.59
N PRO A 439 -3.39 -23.43 16.80
CA PRO A 439 -4.51 -23.41 17.75
C PRO A 439 -4.79 -22.04 18.39
N LEU A 440 -3.87 -21.09 18.27
CA LEU A 440 -3.96 -19.75 18.87
C LEU A 440 -4.37 -18.68 17.85
N LEU A 441 -4.35 -19.02 16.57
CA LEU A 441 -4.67 -18.13 15.45
C LEU A 441 -5.94 -18.57 14.74
N ASP A 442 -6.60 -17.64 14.06
CA ASP A 442 -7.81 -17.94 13.29
C ASP A 442 -7.62 -17.64 11.81
N THR A 443 -6.68 -18.37 11.19
CA THR A 443 -6.34 -18.25 9.77
C THR A 443 -7.56 -18.49 8.85
N PRO A 444 -7.56 -17.96 7.61
CA PRO A 444 -8.59 -18.23 6.62
C PRO A 444 -8.80 -19.73 6.39
N LYS A 445 -10.03 -20.18 6.60
CA LYS A 445 -10.48 -21.58 6.49
C LYS A 445 -12.00 -21.63 6.31
N PRO A 446 -12.58 -22.78 5.91
CA PRO A 446 -14.03 -22.91 5.75
C PRO A 446 -14.78 -22.50 7.03
N ARG A 447 -15.80 -21.66 6.87
CA ARG A 447 -16.63 -21.13 7.95
C ARG A 447 -18.02 -21.75 7.98
N THR A 448 -18.69 -21.55 9.10
CA THR A 448 -20.10 -21.94 9.22
C THR A 448 -20.94 -21.00 8.38
N VAL A 449 -21.73 -21.55 7.46
CA VAL A 449 -22.66 -20.82 6.59
C VAL A 449 -24.07 -21.39 6.77
N ARG A 450 -25.08 -20.53 6.74
CA ARG A 450 -26.49 -20.94 6.60
C ARG A 450 -27.19 -20.07 5.57
N VAL A 451 -27.93 -20.69 4.66
CA VAL A 451 -28.86 -20.02 3.75
C VAL A 451 -30.28 -20.37 4.16
N PHE A 452 -31.16 -19.38 4.18
CA PHE A 452 -32.52 -19.53 4.71
C PHE A 452 -33.59 -18.94 3.80
N SER A 453 -33.21 -18.22 2.74
CA SER A 453 -34.14 -17.59 1.81
C SER A 453 -33.55 -17.60 0.39
N GLN A 454 -34.43 -17.78 -0.59
CA GLN A 454 -34.16 -17.61 -2.02
C GLN A 454 -35.31 -16.78 -2.59
N ARG A 455 -34.99 -15.73 -3.34
CA ARG A 455 -35.94 -14.83 -4.00
C ARG A 455 -35.54 -14.63 -5.45
N ASP A 456 -36.51 -14.42 -6.33
CA ASP A 456 -36.22 -13.92 -7.66
C ASP A 456 -35.65 -12.49 -7.54
N GLY A 457 -34.65 -12.12 -8.34
CA GLY A 457 -34.06 -10.78 -8.35
C GLY A 457 -35.12 -9.69 -8.55
N GLY A 458 -36.08 -9.92 -9.44
CA GLY A 458 -37.24 -9.03 -9.64
C GLY A 458 -38.13 -8.81 -8.40
N ASP A 459 -38.17 -9.77 -7.47
CA ASP A 459 -38.88 -9.62 -6.18
C ASP A 459 -38.05 -8.81 -5.18
N VAL A 460 -36.73 -8.76 -5.33
CA VAL A 460 -35.82 -7.91 -4.55
C VAL A 460 -35.91 -6.47 -5.07
N ASN A 461 -35.71 -6.30 -6.38
CA ASN A 461 -35.86 -5.04 -7.07
C ASN A 461 -36.33 -5.31 -8.51
N PRO A 462 -37.47 -4.75 -8.95
CA PRO A 462 -38.00 -4.96 -10.30
C PRO A 462 -37.01 -4.65 -11.44
N ALA A 463 -36.04 -3.76 -11.21
CA ALA A 463 -35.01 -3.43 -12.19
C ALA A 463 -34.03 -4.59 -12.49
N LEU A 464 -33.97 -5.60 -11.62
CA LEU A 464 -33.13 -6.78 -11.82
C LEU A 464 -33.79 -7.82 -12.74
N ALA A 465 -35.11 -7.78 -12.90
CA ALA A 465 -35.80 -8.66 -13.84
C ALA A 465 -35.53 -8.21 -15.29
N GLN A 466 -35.22 -9.18 -16.15
CA GLN A 466 -34.95 -8.94 -17.58
C GLN A 466 -36.03 -9.58 -18.45
N GLU A 467 -36.17 -9.14 -19.70
CA GLU A 467 -37.05 -9.77 -20.68
C GLU A 467 -36.30 -9.95 -22.01
N VAL A 468 -36.18 -11.19 -22.46
CA VAL A 468 -35.53 -11.52 -23.74
C VAL A 468 -36.55 -12.16 -24.66
N ALA A 469 -36.84 -11.50 -25.79
CA ALA A 469 -37.78 -11.98 -26.81
C ALA A 469 -39.16 -12.43 -26.24
N GLY A 470 -39.67 -11.72 -25.23
CA GLY A 470 -40.93 -12.06 -24.56
C GLY A 470 -40.82 -13.12 -23.46
N THR A 471 -39.60 -13.55 -23.11
CA THR A 471 -39.33 -14.50 -22.03
C THR A 471 -38.76 -13.75 -20.83
N PRO A 472 -39.48 -13.72 -19.69
CA PRO A 472 -38.93 -13.19 -18.45
C PRO A 472 -37.70 -13.98 -18.00
N LEU A 473 -36.63 -13.27 -17.65
CA LEU A 473 -35.39 -13.79 -17.11
C LEU A 473 -35.11 -13.17 -15.75
N ASN A 474 -34.54 -13.98 -14.86
CA ASN A 474 -34.25 -13.55 -13.49
C ASN A 474 -33.05 -14.31 -12.93
N ILE A 475 -32.32 -13.67 -12.03
CA ILE A 475 -31.39 -14.35 -11.15
C ILE A 475 -32.11 -14.81 -9.88
N HIS A 476 -31.54 -15.79 -9.18
CA HIS A 476 -31.89 -16.09 -7.79
C HIS A 476 -30.97 -15.35 -6.85
N VAL A 477 -31.56 -14.67 -5.88
CA VAL A 477 -30.87 -14.03 -4.76
C VAL A 477 -31.09 -14.87 -3.52
N TYR A 478 -30.03 -15.49 -3.04
CA TYR A 478 -30.00 -16.24 -1.79
C TYR A 478 -29.57 -15.31 -0.65
N GLU A 479 -30.35 -15.30 0.42
CA GLU A 479 -30.04 -14.57 1.65
C GLU A 479 -29.61 -15.57 2.73
N GLY A 480 -28.48 -15.29 3.36
CA GLY A 480 -27.86 -16.17 4.34
C GLY A 480 -27.00 -15.43 5.37
N GLU A 481 -26.28 -16.21 6.15
CA GLU A 481 -25.34 -15.74 7.18
C GLU A 481 -24.06 -16.59 7.15
N ILE A 482 -22.93 -15.94 7.45
CA ILE A 482 -21.62 -16.56 7.62
C ILE A 482 -21.01 -16.16 8.97
N THR A 483 -20.43 -17.12 9.69
CA THR A 483 -19.73 -16.87 10.96
C THR A 483 -18.25 -16.55 10.70
N LEU A 484 -17.83 -15.31 10.97
CA LEU A 484 -16.48 -14.83 10.72
C LEU A 484 -15.74 -14.47 12.02
N PRO A 485 -14.41 -14.67 12.10
CA PRO A 485 -13.62 -14.17 13.22
C PRO A 485 -13.59 -12.63 13.18
N TYR A 486 -13.77 -12.01 14.33
CA TYR A 486 -13.72 -10.56 14.48
C TYR A 486 -12.61 -10.17 15.46
N TYR A 487 -11.72 -9.30 15.00
CA TYR A 487 -10.51 -8.89 15.72
C TYR A 487 -10.66 -7.50 16.35
N GLN A 488 -11.53 -6.66 15.79
CA GLN A 488 -11.88 -5.36 16.37
C GLN A 488 -12.75 -5.52 17.64
N SER A 489 -12.88 -4.42 18.38
CA SER A 489 -13.76 -4.35 19.55
C SER A 489 -15.24 -4.33 19.15
N LEU A 490 -16.08 -5.02 19.93
CA LEU A 490 -17.54 -4.96 19.81
C LEU A 490 -18.12 -3.80 20.65
N PRO A 491 -19.27 -3.24 20.25
CA PRO A 491 -19.98 -2.26 21.06
C PRO A 491 -20.69 -2.93 22.23
N ALA A 492 -20.93 -2.18 23.30
CA ALA A 492 -21.83 -2.57 24.37
C ALA A 492 -23.26 -2.11 24.04
N GLU A 493 -24.27 -2.61 24.77
CA GLU A 493 -25.66 -2.20 24.58
C GLU A 493 -25.80 -0.68 24.76
N GLY A 494 -26.16 0.02 23.67
CA GLY A 494 -26.32 1.48 23.65
C GLY A 494 -25.03 2.29 23.66
N ASP A 495 -23.85 1.66 23.63
CA ASP A 495 -22.55 2.34 23.63
C ASP A 495 -21.65 1.81 22.51
N GLY A 496 -21.51 2.62 21.46
CA GLY A 496 -20.70 2.34 20.28
C GLY A 496 -19.28 2.89 20.34
N SER A 497 -18.84 3.46 21.47
CA SER A 497 -17.55 4.18 21.54
C SER A 497 -16.33 3.33 21.16
N THR A 498 -16.39 2.01 21.35
CA THR A 498 -15.32 1.07 20.98
C THR A 498 -15.18 0.90 19.47
N LEU A 499 -16.21 1.20 18.68
CA LEU A 499 -16.17 1.09 17.21
C LEU A 499 -15.21 2.09 16.58
N THR A 500 -14.98 3.22 17.25
CA THR A 500 -14.09 4.31 16.78
C THR A 500 -12.81 4.43 17.60
N SER A 501 -12.80 3.95 18.84
CA SER A 501 -11.60 3.98 19.70
C SER A 501 -10.75 2.71 19.65
N GLY A 502 -11.34 1.58 19.25
CA GLY A 502 -10.66 0.29 19.20
C GLY A 502 -9.74 0.12 17.98
N SER A 503 -8.71 -0.68 18.15
CA SER A 503 -7.82 -1.19 17.10
C SER A 503 -7.56 -2.68 17.37
N TRP A 504 -6.97 -3.38 16.40
CA TRP A 504 -6.52 -4.75 16.64
C TRP A 504 -5.44 -4.79 17.73
N VAL A 505 -5.43 -5.90 18.46
CA VAL A 505 -4.41 -6.24 19.45
C VAL A 505 -3.71 -7.55 19.06
N PRO A 506 -2.43 -7.75 19.43
CA PRO A 506 -1.72 -8.98 19.10
C PRO A 506 -2.35 -10.24 19.71
N ALA A 507 -2.18 -11.38 19.05
CA ALA A 507 -2.56 -12.68 19.58
C ALA A 507 -1.75 -13.03 20.86
N ASP A 508 -2.41 -13.67 21.82
CA ASP A 508 -1.78 -14.14 23.06
C ASP A 508 -1.13 -15.51 22.85
N PHE A 509 0.20 -15.53 22.85
CA PHE A 509 1.02 -16.72 22.73
C PHE A 509 1.55 -17.22 24.09
N SER A 510 1.15 -16.62 25.21
CA SER A 510 1.64 -17.00 26.55
C SER A 510 1.36 -18.45 26.95
N GLY A 511 0.46 -19.12 26.24
CA GLY A 511 0.17 -20.54 26.39
C GLY A 511 1.21 -21.50 25.77
N ASP A 512 2.15 -21.00 24.95
CA ASP A 512 3.17 -21.81 24.28
C ASP A 512 4.59 -21.23 24.53
N GLU A 513 5.49 -22.03 25.10
CA GLU A 513 6.84 -21.59 25.47
C GLU A 513 7.79 -21.41 24.26
N THR A 514 7.39 -21.86 23.07
CA THR A 514 8.19 -21.76 21.83
C THR A 514 7.87 -20.53 21.00
N LEU A 515 6.76 -19.85 21.31
CA LEU A 515 6.28 -18.67 20.59
C LEU A 515 6.53 -17.39 21.39
N ASP A 516 7.04 -16.36 20.72
CA ASP A 516 7.29 -15.07 21.33
C ASP A 516 6.01 -14.21 21.33
N ASN A 517 5.66 -13.67 22.50
CA ASN A 517 4.57 -12.70 22.61
C ASN A 517 5.00 -11.32 22.10
N ALA A 518 4.03 -10.57 21.57
CA ALA A 518 4.21 -9.16 21.28
C ALA A 518 4.60 -8.39 22.57
N PRO A 519 5.61 -7.50 22.52
CA PRO A 519 6.03 -6.70 23.68
C PRO A 519 5.02 -5.64 24.12
N SER A 520 4.00 -5.36 23.31
CA SER A 520 2.97 -4.33 23.51
C SER A 520 1.63 -4.74 22.88
N ASP A 521 0.68 -3.82 22.86
CA ASP A 521 -0.62 -3.93 22.19
C ASP A 521 -0.55 -3.53 20.70
N ARG A 522 0.65 -3.46 20.09
CA ARG A 522 0.85 -3.05 18.70
C ARG A 522 1.06 -4.25 17.78
N ILE A 523 0.37 -4.23 16.64
CA ILE A 523 0.59 -5.14 15.52
C ILE A 523 1.51 -4.46 14.51
N THR A 524 2.62 -5.13 14.21
CA THR A 524 3.65 -4.71 13.25
C THR A 524 4.07 -5.90 12.41
N TYR A 525 4.81 -5.71 11.32
CA TYR A 525 5.39 -6.86 10.60
C TYR A 525 6.32 -7.75 11.46
N ARG A 526 6.78 -7.24 12.63
CA ARG A 526 7.57 -8.01 13.60
C ARG A 526 6.71 -8.79 14.60
N PHE A 527 5.47 -8.40 14.78
CA PHE A 527 4.48 -9.09 15.64
C PHE A 527 3.11 -9.03 14.95
N PRO A 528 2.92 -9.78 13.84
CA PRO A 528 1.84 -9.48 12.89
C PRO A 528 0.49 -10.13 13.24
N PHE A 529 0.48 -11.08 14.17
CA PHE A 529 -0.70 -11.91 14.41
C PHE A 529 -1.78 -11.18 15.20
N ALA A 530 -2.97 -11.08 14.64
CA ALA A 530 -4.12 -10.45 15.28
C ALA A 530 -4.79 -11.41 16.27
N GLY A 531 -5.07 -10.92 17.48
CA GLY A 531 -5.81 -11.65 18.50
C GLY A 531 -7.30 -11.64 18.22
N LYS A 532 -7.91 -12.82 18.05
CA LYS A 532 -9.35 -12.92 17.85
C LYS A 532 -10.11 -12.48 19.09
N THR A 533 -11.03 -11.54 18.94
CA THR A 533 -11.91 -11.07 20.02
C THR A 533 -13.13 -11.98 20.17
N THR A 534 -13.82 -12.29 19.06
CA THR A 534 -14.99 -13.18 19.04
C THR A 534 -15.22 -13.74 17.63
N ASP A 535 -16.22 -14.59 17.47
CA ASP A 535 -16.86 -14.82 16.17
C ASP A 535 -18.13 -13.94 16.05
N THR A 536 -18.44 -13.48 14.83
CA THR A 536 -19.65 -12.71 14.49
C THR A 536 -20.41 -13.38 13.35
N LYS A 537 -21.74 -13.42 13.44
CA LYS A 537 -22.61 -13.91 12.36
C LYS A 537 -23.10 -12.74 11.54
N VAL A 538 -22.62 -12.65 10.31
CA VAL A 538 -22.86 -11.51 9.44
C VAL A 538 -23.60 -11.93 8.17
N PRO A 539 -24.30 -11.01 7.50
CA PRO A 539 -25.13 -11.36 6.36
C PRO A 539 -24.30 -11.72 5.14
N LEU A 540 -24.77 -12.72 4.40
CA LEU A 540 -24.22 -13.21 3.15
C LEU A 540 -25.29 -13.11 2.08
N VAL A 541 -24.95 -12.55 0.92
CA VAL A 541 -25.81 -12.57 -0.27
C VAL A 541 -25.11 -13.33 -1.39
N VAL A 542 -25.87 -14.21 -2.06
CA VAL A 542 -25.40 -14.93 -3.25
C VAL A 542 -26.40 -14.71 -4.38
N ALA A 543 -25.94 -14.16 -5.50
CA ALA A 543 -26.71 -14.03 -6.73
C ALA A 543 -26.27 -15.12 -7.71
N ALA A 544 -27.22 -15.90 -8.23
CA ALA A 544 -26.93 -17.03 -9.11
C ALA A 544 -27.94 -17.13 -10.27
N PRO A 545 -27.59 -17.84 -11.36
CA PRO A 545 -28.50 -18.06 -12.48
C PRO A 545 -29.74 -18.88 -12.09
N ASP A 546 -30.91 -18.55 -12.64
CA ASP A 546 -32.11 -19.38 -12.50
C ASP A 546 -32.05 -20.61 -13.40
N THR A 547 -31.59 -21.74 -12.84
CA THR A 547 -31.42 -23.00 -13.58
C THR A 547 -32.74 -23.67 -14.00
N ASN A 548 -33.90 -23.18 -13.55
CA ASN A 548 -35.20 -23.66 -13.99
C ASN A 548 -35.70 -22.91 -15.24
N GLN A 549 -35.09 -21.78 -15.62
CA GLN A 549 -35.45 -21.05 -16.83
C GLN A 549 -34.96 -21.77 -18.07
N LEU A 550 -35.81 -21.85 -19.10
CA LEU A 550 -35.52 -22.64 -20.31
C LEU A 550 -34.25 -22.20 -21.05
N LEU A 551 -33.95 -20.89 -21.03
CA LEU A 551 -32.76 -20.32 -21.68
C LEU A 551 -31.47 -20.58 -20.88
N VAL A 552 -31.57 -20.84 -19.57
CA VAL A 552 -30.42 -20.97 -18.65
C VAL A 552 -30.17 -22.43 -18.24
N GLY A 553 -31.22 -23.19 -17.96
CA GLY A 553 -31.14 -24.53 -17.35
C GLY A 553 -30.40 -25.60 -18.17
N GLY A 554 -30.23 -25.39 -19.47
CA GLY A 554 -29.42 -26.27 -20.33
C GLY A 554 -27.92 -25.94 -20.34
N GLN A 555 -27.51 -24.85 -19.71
CA GLN A 555 -26.19 -24.23 -19.85
C GLN A 555 -25.34 -24.30 -18.57
N GLN A 556 -25.71 -25.12 -17.59
CA GLN A 556 -24.89 -25.31 -16.39
C GLN A 556 -23.48 -25.81 -16.79
N PRO A 557 -22.41 -25.13 -16.39
CA PRO A 557 -21.06 -25.56 -16.75
C PRO A 557 -20.72 -26.92 -16.12
N ILE A 558 -19.98 -27.75 -16.87
CA ILE A 558 -19.70 -29.16 -16.51
C ILE A 558 -19.04 -29.29 -15.13
N ASN A 559 -18.19 -28.32 -14.76
CA ASN A 559 -17.44 -28.33 -13.50
C ASN A 559 -18.08 -27.47 -12.40
N GLY A 560 -19.28 -26.92 -12.63
CA GLY A 560 -19.90 -25.94 -11.74
C GLY A 560 -19.73 -24.51 -12.21
N TYR A 561 -20.51 -23.61 -11.61
CA TYR A 561 -20.51 -22.20 -11.95
C TYR A 561 -19.23 -21.53 -11.45
N PRO A 562 -18.52 -20.78 -12.31
CA PRO A 562 -17.46 -19.89 -11.85
C PRO A 562 -17.99 -18.85 -10.85
N VAL A 563 -17.13 -18.46 -9.90
CA VAL A 563 -17.52 -17.66 -8.74
C VAL A 563 -16.87 -16.28 -8.77
N ILE A 564 -17.68 -15.23 -8.62
CA ILE A 564 -17.23 -13.86 -8.39
C ILE A 564 -17.39 -13.56 -6.90
N ILE A 565 -16.31 -13.13 -6.24
CA ILE A 565 -16.38 -12.49 -4.92
C ILE A 565 -16.35 -10.98 -5.16
N TYR A 566 -17.43 -10.28 -4.79
CA TYR A 566 -17.57 -8.84 -5.02
C TYR A 566 -17.62 -8.08 -3.70
N GLN A 567 -16.59 -7.26 -3.47
CA GLN A 567 -16.59 -6.24 -2.42
C GLN A 567 -17.27 -4.94 -2.90
N HIS A 568 -18.38 -4.57 -2.26
CA HIS A 568 -19.09 -3.30 -2.52
C HIS A 568 -18.29 -2.06 -2.06
N ALA A 569 -18.57 -0.90 -2.64
CA ALA A 569 -17.97 0.39 -2.29
C ALA A 569 -18.24 0.82 -0.83
N VAL A 570 -17.34 1.61 -0.24
CA VAL A 570 -17.37 2.02 1.19
C VAL A 570 -18.58 2.91 1.56
N THR A 571 -19.25 3.51 0.57
CA THR A 571 -20.45 4.34 0.82
C THR A 571 -21.76 3.57 0.60
N THR A 572 -21.70 2.26 0.38
CA THR A 572 -22.86 1.44 0.02
C THR A 572 -23.04 0.25 0.98
N ASP A 573 -23.85 -0.71 0.59
CA ASP A 573 -24.07 -1.98 1.31
C ASP A 573 -24.00 -3.16 0.34
N ARG A 574 -24.00 -4.39 0.87
CA ARG A 574 -23.95 -5.65 0.10
C ARG A 574 -24.96 -5.78 -1.06
N SER A 575 -26.08 -5.05 -1.06
CA SER A 575 -27.04 -5.08 -2.18
C SER A 575 -26.47 -4.47 -3.47
N ALA A 576 -25.45 -3.61 -3.37
CA ALA A 576 -24.81 -2.96 -4.51
C ALA A 576 -24.16 -3.93 -5.51
N ILE A 577 -23.95 -5.19 -5.14
CA ILE A 577 -23.40 -6.20 -6.06
C ILE A 577 -24.43 -6.67 -7.10
N LEU A 578 -25.73 -6.53 -6.81
CA LEU A 578 -26.81 -7.17 -7.55
C LEU A 578 -26.92 -6.77 -9.03
N PRO A 579 -26.69 -5.50 -9.44
CA PRO A 579 -26.76 -5.11 -10.84
C PRO A 579 -25.74 -5.85 -11.71
N LEU A 580 -24.47 -5.83 -11.31
CA LEU A 580 -23.41 -6.53 -12.02
C LEU A 580 -23.53 -8.06 -11.89
N ALA A 581 -23.97 -8.55 -10.73
CA ALA A 581 -24.27 -9.97 -10.55
C ALA A 581 -25.41 -10.45 -11.46
N THR A 582 -26.39 -9.60 -11.75
CA THR A 582 -27.47 -9.88 -12.71
C THR A 582 -26.91 -10.00 -14.12
N ALA A 583 -26.01 -9.08 -14.51
CA ALA A 583 -25.33 -9.15 -15.81
C ALA A 583 -24.53 -10.46 -15.97
N ALA A 584 -23.72 -10.80 -14.96
CA ALA A 584 -22.89 -12.00 -15.00
C ALA A 584 -23.70 -13.30 -14.86
N GLY A 585 -24.78 -13.29 -14.07
CA GLY A 585 -25.63 -14.44 -13.82
C GLY A 585 -26.62 -14.78 -14.95
N LEU A 586 -26.86 -13.86 -15.88
CA LEU A 586 -27.74 -14.08 -17.04
C LEU A 586 -26.99 -14.29 -18.35
N LEU A 587 -25.65 -14.28 -18.32
CA LEU A 587 -24.81 -14.28 -19.51
C LEU A 587 -25.05 -15.48 -20.45
N CYS A 588 -25.20 -16.66 -19.87
CA CYS A 588 -25.49 -17.91 -20.59
C CYS A 588 -26.93 -18.00 -21.14
N ALA A 589 -27.79 -16.99 -20.91
CA ALA A 589 -29.14 -16.96 -21.48
C ALA A 589 -29.14 -16.61 -22.99
N ASP A 590 -28.07 -16.01 -23.53
CA ASP A 590 -27.91 -15.82 -24.97
C ASP A 590 -27.48 -17.15 -25.63
N PRO A 591 -28.30 -17.73 -26.53
CA PRO A 591 -27.97 -18.99 -27.20
C PRO A 591 -26.77 -18.90 -28.17
N ASN A 592 -26.30 -17.70 -28.51
CA ASN A 592 -25.12 -17.48 -29.35
C ASN A 592 -23.84 -17.23 -28.55
N ASN A 593 -23.97 -17.12 -27.23
CA ASN A 593 -22.85 -16.82 -26.36
C ASN A 593 -22.01 -18.07 -26.06
N THR A 594 -20.70 -17.88 -25.94
CA THR A 594 -19.72 -18.90 -25.54
C THR A 594 -19.27 -18.78 -24.09
N TYR A 595 -19.69 -17.73 -23.37
CA TYR A 595 -19.31 -17.48 -21.98
C TYR A 595 -20.21 -18.24 -20.99
N ASP A 596 -19.62 -18.64 -19.85
CA ASP A 596 -20.35 -19.25 -18.74
C ASP A 596 -21.17 -18.19 -17.98
N CYS A 597 -22.29 -18.59 -17.37
CA CYS A 597 -22.91 -17.77 -16.32
C CYS A 597 -22.08 -17.84 -15.02
N PHE A 598 -22.17 -16.82 -14.19
CA PHE A 598 -21.43 -16.73 -12.93
C PHE A 598 -22.34 -16.73 -11.70
N VAL A 599 -21.79 -17.17 -10.57
CA VAL A 599 -22.36 -16.94 -9.24
C VAL A 599 -21.60 -15.81 -8.58
N THR A 600 -22.29 -14.79 -8.08
CA THR A 600 -21.66 -13.66 -7.37
C THR A 600 -21.98 -13.72 -5.88
N ILE A 601 -20.95 -13.58 -5.04
CA ILE A 601 -21.03 -13.65 -3.58
C ILE A 601 -20.59 -12.30 -3.01
N GLY A 602 -21.35 -11.77 -2.05
CA GLY A 602 -20.98 -10.56 -1.32
C GLY A 602 -21.36 -10.61 0.15
N ILE A 603 -20.59 -9.87 0.94
CA ILE A 603 -20.83 -9.57 2.35
C ILE A 603 -20.62 -8.07 2.55
N ASP A 604 -21.09 -7.52 3.67
CA ASP A 604 -20.71 -6.17 4.04
C ASP A 604 -19.29 -6.08 4.59
N GLN A 605 -18.66 -4.94 4.32
CA GLN A 605 -17.44 -4.54 4.99
C GLN A 605 -17.68 -4.35 6.50
N PRO A 606 -16.62 -4.39 7.34
CA PRO A 606 -16.73 -3.99 8.74
C PRO A 606 -17.43 -2.63 8.87
N LEU A 607 -18.30 -2.48 9.87
CA LEU A 607 -19.08 -1.25 10.12
C LEU A 607 -20.06 -0.85 9.01
N HIS A 608 -20.39 -1.75 8.08
CA HIS A 608 -21.40 -1.56 7.05
C HIS A 608 -22.62 -2.46 7.25
N GLY A 609 -23.63 -2.26 6.42
CA GLY A 609 -24.84 -3.07 6.38
C GLY A 609 -26.08 -2.23 6.12
N ILE A 610 -27.23 -2.88 6.20
CA ILE A 610 -28.51 -2.28 5.84
C ILE A 610 -29.23 -1.84 7.11
N PHE A 611 -29.65 -0.57 7.20
CA PHE A 611 -30.49 -0.11 8.31
C PHE A 611 -31.99 -0.31 8.06
N GLY A 612 -32.46 -0.08 6.83
CA GLY A 612 -33.88 -0.15 6.46
C GLY A 612 -34.09 -0.90 5.15
N GLN A 613 -33.75 -0.28 4.02
CA GLN A 613 -33.67 -0.96 2.74
C GLN A 613 -32.32 -0.63 2.11
N GLY A 614 -31.62 -1.66 1.62
CA GLY A 614 -30.34 -1.51 0.95
C GLY A 614 -30.51 -0.80 -0.39
N LEU A 615 -29.41 -0.29 -0.91
CA LEU A 615 -29.38 0.52 -2.14
C LEU A 615 -30.10 -0.15 -3.32
N VAL A 616 -30.03 -1.48 -3.42
CA VAL A 616 -30.67 -2.28 -4.48
C VAL A 616 -31.74 -3.24 -3.91
N GLY A 617 -32.42 -2.84 -2.83
CA GLY A 617 -33.69 -3.44 -2.42
C GLY A 617 -33.65 -4.59 -1.40
N LEU A 618 -32.45 -4.99 -0.92
CA LEU A 618 -32.34 -5.98 0.16
C LEU A 618 -32.82 -5.40 1.50
N ASN A 619 -33.30 -6.28 2.39
CA ASN A 619 -33.68 -5.91 3.75
C ASN A 619 -32.56 -6.25 4.75
N PRO A 620 -32.51 -5.59 5.93
CA PRO A 620 -31.59 -5.96 7.00
C PRO A 620 -31.80 -7.39 7.46
N ILE A 621 -30.74 -8.07 7.88
CA ILE A 621 -30.80 -9.47 8.33
C ILE A 621 -31.73 -9.67 9.53
N SER A 622 -31.90 -8.64 10.36
CA SER A 622 -32.83 -8.64 11.50
C SER A 622 -34.30 -8.76 11.10
N GLU A 623 -34.64 -8.41 9.85
CA GLU A 623 -35.99 -8.51 9.29
C GLU A 623 -36.17 -9.75 8.38
N GLN A 624 -35.09 -10.46 8.08
CA GLN A 624 -35.13 -11.63 7.21
C GLN A 624 -35.64 -12.88 7.96
N ALA A 625 -36.69 -13.48 7.44
CA ALA A 625 -37.26 -14.69 8.02
C ALA A 625 -36.25 -15.85 7.94
N GLY A 626 -35.99 -16.50 9.06
CA GLY A 626 -35.06 -17.63 9.13
C GLY A 626 -33.61 -17.25 9.47
N ALA A 627 -33.28 -15.97 9.59
CA ALA A 627 -32.00 -15.50 10.14
C ALA A 627 -31.83 -15.89 11.62
N SER A 628 -30.58 -16.05 12.07
CA SER A 628 -30.31 -16.38 13.48
C SER A 628 -30.61 -15.18 14.37
N ALA A 629 -31.07 -15.44 15.59
CA ALA A 629 -31.35 -14.37 16.57
C ALA A 629 -30.09 -13.57 16.96
N ASP A 630 -28.91 -14.17 16.82
CA ASP A 630 -27.60 -13.55 17.06
C ASP A 630 -26.89 -13.09 15.78
N ALA A 631 -27.54 -13.19 14.61
CA ALA A 631 -27.03 -12.57 13.40
C ALA A 631 -27.23 -11.05 13.45
N THR A 632 -26.24 -10.30 12.98
CA THR A 632 -26.24 -8.84 13.03
C THR A 632 -25.66 -8.25 11.76
N GLU A 633 -26.18 -7.08 11.38
CA GLU A 633 -25.48 -6.16 10.48
C GLU A 633 -24.11 -5.80 11.07
N ARG A 634 -23.13 -5.51 10.21
CA ARG A 634 -21.75 -5.26 10.66
C ARG A 634 -21.54 -3.87 11.25
N HIS A 635 -22.50 -2.97 11.07
CA HIS A 635 -22.58 -1.69 11.76
C HIS A 635 -23.11 -1.83 13.20
N PHE A 636 -23.54 -3.02 13.64
CA PHE A 636 -23.99 -3.33 15.01
C PHE A 636 -25.11 -2.41 15.54
N GLY A 637 -25.92 -1.84 14.65
CA GLY A 637 -26.96 -0.85 14.99
C GLY A 637 -26.45 0.59 15.24
N PHE A 638 -25.21 0.92 14.90
CA PHE A 638 -24.63 2.26 15.06
C PHE A 638 -24.27 2.90 13.72
N ALA A 639 -24.35 4.23 13.65
CA ALA A 639 -23.81 5.04 12.57
C ALA A 639 -23.20 6.33 13.15
N ALA A 640 -22.49 7.09 12.33
CA ALA A 640 -21.91 8.37 12.75
C ALA A 640 -23.01 9.43 12.94
N ASP A 641 -22.89 10.23 14.01
CA ASP A 641 -23.60 11.49 14.12
C ASP A 641 -22.86 12.63 13.39
N ALA A 642 -23.37 13.86 13.51
CA ALA A 642 -22.74 15.05 12.93
C ALA A 642 -21.32 15.37 13.48
N ASN A 643 -20.92 14.74 14.59
CA ASN A 643 -19.59 14.87 15.18
C ASN A 643 -18.71 13.63 14.92
N LEU A 644 -19.15 12.72 14.04
CA LEU A 644 -18.51 11.44 13.76
C LEU A 644 -18.43 10.49 14.97
N ALA A 645 -19.29 10.71 15.98
CA ALA A 645 -19.41 9.82 17.12
C ALA A 645 -20.35 8.64 16.79
N ALA A 646 -19.95 7.44 17.20
CA ALA A 646 -20.77 6.25 17.06
C ALA A 646 -22.05 6.35 17.90
N THR A 647 -23.18 6.51 17.23
CA THR A 647 -24.49 6.77 17.84
C THR A 647 -25.49 5.69 17.43
N PRO A 648 -26.37 5.21 18.33
CA PRO A 648 -27.41 4.26 17.96
C PRO A 648 -28.22 4.79 16.77
N ALA A 649 -28.37 3.98 15.72
CA ALA A 649 -29.00 4.40 14.47
C ALA A 649 -30.46 4.84 14.65
N ALA A 650 -31.15 4.31 15.66
CA ALA A 650 -32.51 4.71 16.01
C ALA A 650 -32.62 6.16 16.52
N GLU A 651 -31.50 6.79 16.87
CA GLU A 651 -31.43 8.19 17.31
C GLU A 651 -31.08 9.16 16.16
N LEU A 652 -30.79 8.63 14.96
CA LEU A 652 -30.40 9.39 13.79
C LEU A 652 -31.56 9.47 12.80
N ASP A 653 -31.72 10.63 12.15
CA ASP A 653 -32.76 10.82 11.14
C ASP A 653 -32.48 10.04 9.85
N SER A 654 -31.20 9.84 9.52
CA SER A 654 -30.75 9.17 8.29
C SER A 654 -29.40 8.49 8.54
N PRO A 655 -29.37 7.33 9.20
CA PRO A 655 -28.13 6.59 9.42
C PRO A 655 -27.55 6.07 8.10
N GLU A 656 -26.26 6.27 7.88
CA GLU A 656 -25.56 5.88 6.65
C GLU A 656 -24.65 4.65 6.89
N SER A 657 -24.73 3.66 6.00
CA SER A 657 -23.84 2.49 6.00
C SER A 657 -22.39 2.93 5.84
N GLY A 658 -21.46 2.35 6.61
CA GLY A 658 -20.04 2.65 6.51
C GLY A 658 -19.62 3.99 7.08
N SER A 659 -20.52 4.79 7.64
CA SER A 659 -20.23 6.13 8.18
C SER A 659 -19.20 6.17 9.32
N LEU A 660 -18.93 5.03 9.96
CA LEU A 660 -17.90 4.86 11.00
C LEU A 660 -16.64 4.13 10.50
N TYR A 661 -16.58 3.74 9.23
CA TYR A 661 -15.49 2.93 8.67
C TYR A 661 -14.18 3.71 8.57
N LEU A 662 -14.25 4.98 8.14
CA LEU A 662 -13.13 5.89 8.08
C LEU A 662 -13.09 6.77 9.32
N ASN A 663 -11.96 6.75 10.03
CA ASN A 663 -11.77 7.50 11.25
C ASN A 663 -10.50 8.35 11.19
N PHE A 664 -10.69 9.61 10.83
CA PHE A 664 -9.66 10.65 10.76
C PHE A 664 -9.11 11.07 12.14
N ALA A 665 -9.73 10.62 13.24
CA ALA A 665 -9.20 10.82 14.60
C ALA A 665 -8.49 9.58 15.15
N ASN A 666 -8.56 8.43 14.47
CA ASN A 666 -7.90 7.19 14.87
C ASN A 666 -7.49 6.39 13.63
N TYR A 667 -6.25 6.59 13.19
CA TYR A 667 -5.73 5.98 11.97
C TYR A 667 -5.63 4.46 12.07
N ALA A 668 -5.27 3.92 13.24
CA ALA A 668 -5.17 2.49 13.47
C ALA A 668 -6.54 1.82 13.34
N ASN A 669 -7.61 2.47 13.81
CA ASN A 669 -8.98 1.98 13.62
C ASN A 669 -9.35 1.87 12.14
N THR A 670 -9.07 2.91 11.34
CA THR A 670 -9.32 2.89 9.88
C THR A 670 -8.55 1.74 9.20
N ARG A 671 -7.24 1.64 9.47
CA ARG A 671 -6.38 0.58 8.96
C ARG A 671 -6.93 -0.81 9.30
N ASP A 672 -7.33 -1.02 10.53
CA ASP A 672 -7.76 -2.33 11.02
C ASP A 672 -9.17 -2.71 10.55
N ASN A 673 -10.02 -1.72 10.21
CA ASN A 673 -11.28 -1.97 9.48
C ASN A 673 -11.00 -2.51 8.07
N MET A 674 -10.02 -1.96 7.36
CA MET A 674 -9.60 -2.44 6.03
C MET A 674 -8.99 -3.85 6.10
N ARG A 675 -8.09 -4.09 7.07
CA ARG A 675 -7.49 -5.42 7.28
C ARG A 675 -8.53 -6.48 7.68
N GLN A 676 -9.52 -6.12 8.49
CA GLN A 676 -10.63 -7.01 8.83
C GLN A 676 -11.43 -7.37 7.58
N GLY A 677 -11.77 -6.40 6.73
CA GLY A 677 -12.45 -6.66 5.46
C GLY A 677 -11.68 -7.63 4.56
N ALA A 678 -10.36 -7.45 4.44
CA ALA A 678 -9.51 -8.36 3.66
C ALA A 678 -9.53 -9.80 4.21
N LEU A 679 -9.36 -9.99 5.53
CA LEU A 679 -9.43 -11.32 6.15
C LEU A 679 -10.83 -11.95 6.04
N ASP A 680 -11.89 -11.16 6.09
CA ASP A 680 -13.26 -11.64 5.92
C ASP A 680 -13.48 -12.21 4.51
N LEU A 681 -13.01 -11.50 3.48
CA LEU A 681 -13.08 -11.96 2.09
C LEU A 681 -12.23 -13.21 1.84
N MET A 682 -11.07 -13.34 2.48
CA MET A 682 -10.29 -14.58 2.45
C MET A 682 -11.03 -15.75 3.11
N ASN A 683 -11.79 -15.49 4.18
CA ASN A 683 -12.66 -16.50 4.79
C ASN A 683 -13.86 -16.86 3.90
N VAL A 684 -14.43 -15.90 3.17
CA VAL A 684 -15.46 -16.18 2.15
C VAL A 684 -14.88 -17.06 1.03
N ASN A 685 -13.68 -16.72 0.53
CA ASN A 685 -12.95 -17.53 -0.45
C ASN A 685 -12.69 -18.96 0.06
N ALA A 686 -12.28 -19.13 1.32
CA ALA A 686 -12.10 -20.45 1.90
C ALA A 686 -13.42 -21.21 2.14
N SER A 687 -14.57 -20.53 2.09
CA SER A 687 -15.88 -21.07 2.44
C SER A 687 -16.76 -21.44 1.25
N LEU A 688 -16.26 -21.40 0.00
CA LEU A 688 -17.08 -21.65 -1.19
C LEU A 688 -17.86 -22.98 -1.12
N GLN A 689 -17.22 -24.07 -0.72
CA GLN A 689 -17.91 -25.36 -0.54
C GLN A 689 -18.98 -25.30 0.57
N ALA A 690 -18.72 -24.59 1.67
CA ALA A 690 -19.68 -24.44 2.76
C ALA A 690 -20.90 -23.60 2.33
N ILE A 691 -20.70 -22.60 1.46
CA ILE A 691 -21.77 -21.80 0.86
C ILE A 691 -22.64 -22.69 -0.05
N GLU A 692 -22.01 -23.47 -0.92
CA GLU A 692 -22.70 -24.44 -1.78
C GLU A 692 -23.54 -25.43 -0.95
N ASP A 693 -22.92 -26.07 0.05
CA ASP A 693 -23.59 -27.03 0.92
C ASP A 693 -24.79 -26.40 1.65
N ALA A 694 -24.66 -25.15 2.11
CA ALA A 694 -25.72 -24.43 2.80
C ALA A 694 -26.90 -24.09 1.86
N ILE A 695 -26.63 -23.69 0.62
CA ILE A 695 -27.68 -23.48 -0.41
C ILE A 695 -28.40 -24.80 -0.68
N ASN A 696 -27.65 -25.89 -0.89
CA ASN A 696 -28.21 -27.21 -1.20
C ASN A 696 -28.98 -27.84 -0.03
N ALA A 697 -28.73 -27.39 1.20
CA ALA A 697 -29.45 -27.81 2.40
C ALA A 697 -30.63 -26.89 2.77
N CYS A 698 -30.81 -25.77 2.10
CA CYS A 698 -31.87 -24.81 2.38
C CYS A 698 -33.25 -25.38 2.01
N ALA A 699 -34.11 -25.60 3.01
CA ALA A 699 -35.40 -26.25 2.82
C ALA A 699 -36.39 -25.43 1.98
N ASP A 700 -36.26 -24.11 2.01
CA ASP A 700 -37.12 -23.15 1.29
C ASP A 700 -36.50 -22.68 -0.04
N CYS A 701 -35.33 -23.23 -0.41
CA CYS A 701 -34.63 -22.91 -1.65
C CYS A 701 -34.93 -23.99 -2.71
N PRO A 702 -35.68 -23.69 -3.78
CA PRO A 702 -36.09 -24.69 -4.77
C PRO A 702 -34.95 -25.20 -5.67
N GLN A 703 -33.76 -24.60 -5.64
CA GLN A 703 -32.64 -24.95 -6.50
C GLN A 703 -31.35 -25.26 -5.74
N ASN A 704 -30.68 -26.31 -6.20
CA ASN A 704 -29.31 -26.61 -5.82
C ASN A 704 -28.34 -25.82 -6.69
N LEU A 705 -27.16 -25.56 -6.15
CA LEU A 705 -26.05 -24.90 -6.80
C LEU A 705 -24.81 -25.81 -6.79
N ASN A 706 -23.94 -25.65 -7.78
CA ASN A 706 -22.64 -26.30 -7.87
C ASN A 706 -21.63 -25.22 -8.27
N LEU A 707 -20.69 -24.90 -7.41
CA LEU A 707 -19.66 -23.88 -7.60
C LEU A 707 -18.38 -24.53 -8.12
N ASP A 708 -17.62 -23.83 -8.96
CA ASP A 708 -16.29 -24.25 -9.39
C ASP A 708 -15.21 -23.50 -8.59
N PRO A 709 -14.64 -24.10 -7.53
CA PRO A 709 -13.62 -23.44 -6.71
C PRO A 709 -12.29 -23.23 -7.44
N ASN A 710 -12.10 -23.78 -8.65
CA ASN A 710 -10.89 -23.52 -9.44
C ASN A 710 -11.03 -22.30 -10.35
N ARG A 711 -12.23 -21.72 -10.45
CA ARG A 711 -12.52 -20.53 -11.27
C ARG A 711 -13.18 -19.47 -10.42
N VAL A 712 -12.35 -18.84 -9.58
CA VAL A 712 -12.73 -17.76 -8.68
C VAL A 712 -12.20 -16.44 -9.21
N TYR A 713 -13.02 -15.41 -9.17
CA TYR A 713 -12.74 -14.08 -9.67
C TYR A 713 -13.03 -13.06 -8.58
N PHE A 714 -12.37 -11.90 -8.65
CA PHE A 714 -12.51 -10.86 -7.64
C PHE A 714 -12.94 -9.54 -8.26
N ILE A 715 -13.87 -8.85 -7.61
CA ILE A 715 -14.29 -7.50 -7.96
C ILE A 715 -14.21 -6.61 -6.74
N SER A 716 -13.67 -5.41 -6.94
CA SER A 716 -13.76 -4.30 -6.00
C SER A 716 -14.19 -3.03 -6.74
N HIS A 717 -14.83 -2.08 -6.04
CA HIS A 717 -15.30 -0.82 -6.62
C HIS A 717 -14.96 0.36 -5.72
N SER A 718 -14.48 1.45 -6.32
CA SER A 718 -14.21 2.70 -5.59
C SER A 718 -13.16 2.51 -4.50
N LEU A 719 -13.39 3.14 -3.35
CA LEU A 719 -12.57 3.08 -2.15
C LEU A 719 -12.51 1.70 -1.50
N SER A 720 -13.37 0.74 -1.87
CA SER A 720 -13.21 -0.64 -1.37
C SER A 720 -11.99 -1.35 -1.94
N GLY A 721 -11.31 -0.74 -2.92
CA GLY A 721 -9.94 -1.12 -3.25
C GLY A 721 -9.03 -1.10 -2.02
N MET A 722 -9.28 -0.22 -1.05
CA MET A 722 -8.61 -0.27 0.24
C MET A 722 -8.94 -1.58 0.96
N GLY A 723 -7.93 -2.39 1.24
CA GLY A 723 -8.08 -3.76 1.75
C GLY A 723 -8.52 -4.77 0.69
N GLY A 724 -9.41 -4.41 -0.24
CA GLY A 724 -9.85 -5.29 -1.34
C GLY A 724 -8.71 -5.63 -2.32
N ALA A 725 -7.88 -4.66 -2.71
CA ALA A 725 -6.74 -4.88 -3.59
C ALA A 725 -5.66 -5.77 -2.97
N ALA A 726 -5.64 -5.94 -1.64
CA ALA A 726 -4.74 -6.87 -0.98
C ALA A 726 -5.20 -8.33 -1.10
N VAL A 727 -6.48 -8.59 -1.36
CA VAL A 727 -7.07 -9.95 -1.27
C VAL A 727 -6.49 -10.92 -2.31
N PRO A 728 -6.50 -10.63 -3.63
CA PRO A 728 -5.93 -11.53 -4.63
C PRO A 728 -4.45 -11.90 -4.41
N PRO A 729 -3.51 -10.94 -4.27
CA PRO A 729 -2.09 -11.29 -4.13
C PRO A 729 -1.79 -12.03 -2.82
N VAL A 730 -2.43 -11.65 -1.71
CA VAL A 730 -2.22 -12.33 -0.42
C VAL A 730 -2.78 -13.76 -0.44
N ILE A 731 -3.93 -14.00 -1.10
CA ILE A 731 -4.45 -15.36 -1.27
C ILE A 731 -3.45 -16.22 -2.05
N GLN A 732 -2.92 -15.71 -3.16
CA GLN A 732 -1.96 -16.46 -3.96
C GLN A 732 -0.68 -16.78 -3.15
N ALA A 733 -0.11 -15.79 -2.47
CA ALA A 733 1.06 -15.98 -1.62
C ALA A 733 0.81 -16.96 -0.47
N ALA A 734 -0.39 -16.94 0.13
CA ALA A 734 -0.76 -17.87 1.20
C ALA A 734 -0.93 -19.31 0.69
N ILE A 735 -1.46 -19.50 -0.52
CA ILE A 735 -1.56 -20.81 -1.19
C ILE A 735 -0.16 -21.36 -1.47
N ASP A 736 0.73 -20.54 -2.02
CA ASP A 736 2.12 -20.92 -2.31
C ASP A 736 2.90 -21.27 -1.03
N ALA A 737 2.53 -20.64 0.10
CA ALA A 737 3.03 -20.96 1.44
C ALA A 737 2.34 -22.17 2.10
N GLY A 738 1.36 -22.80 1.46
CA GLY A 738 0.74 -24.06 1.90
C GLY A 738 -0.62 -23.94 2.60
N ASN A 739 -1.28 -22.78 2.62
CA ASN A 739 -2.67 -22.70 3.08
C ASN A 739 -3.64 -23.26 2.01
N SER A 740 -3.81 -24.58 2.03
CA SER A 740 -4.67 -25.32 1.09
C SER A 740 -6.19 -25.09 1.27
N ASN A 741 -6.62 -24.26 2.24
CA ASN A 741 -8.04 -23.93 2.41
C ASN A 741 -8.52 -22.86 1.42
N LEU A 742 -7.60 -22.10 0.83
CA LEU A 742 -7.91 -21.00 -0.07
C LEU A 742 -7.99 -21.49 -1.52
N ASN A 743 -8.76 -20.75 -2.32
CA ASN A 743 -9.00 -20.99 -3.73
C ASN A 743 -8.33 -19.88 -4.56
N PRO A 744 -7.50 -20.19 -5.57
CA PRO A 744 -6.82 -19.19 -6.39
C PRO A 744 -7.79 -18.22 -7.08
N ILE A 745 -7.45 -16.94 -7.09
CA ILE A 745 -8.18 -15.92 -7.87
C ILE A 745 -7.57 -15.85 -9.26
N THR A 746 -8.36 -16.17 -10.28
CA THR A 746 -7.91 -16.32 -11.67
C THR A 746 -7.83 -14.97 -12.39
N ALA A 747 -8.75 -14.05 -12.11
CA ALA A 747 -8.72 -12.69 -12.62
C ALA A 747 -9.42 -11.71 -11.68
N THR A 748 -9.06 -10.43 -11.80
CA THR A 748 -9.54 -9.34 -10.94
C THR A 748 -10.04 -8.17 -11.76
N ASN A 749 -11.16 -7.55 -11.36
CA ASN A 749 -11.61 -6.28 -11.92
C ASN A 749 -11.74 -5.21 -10.82
N LEU A 750 -11.04 -4.08 -10.99
CA LEU A 750 -11.02 -2.96 -10.05
C LEU A 750 -11.75 -1.76 -10.68
N PHE A 751 -13.02 -1.61 -10.35
CA PHE A 751 -13.84 -0.54 -10.91
C PHE A 751 -13.55 0.79 -10.22
N ASN A 752 -13.10 1.79 -10.97
CA ASN A 752 -12.94 3.18 -10.52
C ASN A 752 -12.18 3.26 -9.17
N THR A 753 -11.13 2.45 -9.02
CA THR A 753 -10.31 2.36 -7.80
C THR A 753 -9.06 3.21 -7.96
N GLY A 754 -8.60 3.83 -6.87
CA GLY A 754 -7.35 4.58 -6.81
C GLY A 754 -6.68 4.40 -5.46
N GLY A 755 -5.39 4.74 -5.37
CA GLY A 755 -4.62 4.65 -4.13
C GLY A 755 -3.98 5.97 -3.71
N GLN A 756 -3.03 5.88 -2.78
CA GLN A 756 -2.49 7.01 -1.99
C GLN A 756 -3.62 7.78 -1.27
N PHE A 757 -4.41 7.04 -0.49
CA PHE A 757 -5.66 7.47 0.13
C PHE A 757 -5.72 8.94 0.61
N THR A 758 -4.75 9.42 1.37
CA THR A 758 -4.86 10.76 1.98
C THR A 758 -4.74 11.88 0.94
N ARG A 759 -3.86 11.68 -0.05
CA ARG A 759 -3.65 12.63 -1.16
C ARG A 759 -4.72 12.49 -2.23
N PHE A 760 -5.28 11.29 -2.38
CA PHE A 760 -6.53 11.07 -3.08
C PHE A 760 -7.66 11.90 -2.44
N VAL A 761 -7.91 11.79 -1.13
CA VAL A 761 -8.97 12.51 -0.41
C VAL A 761 -8.82 14.03 -0.54
N GLU A 762 -7.59 14.54 -0.49
CA GLU A 762 -7.27 15.95 -0.70
C GLU A 762 -7.63 16.45 -2.11
N ASN A 763 -7.53 15.59 -3.12
CA ASN A 763 -7.72 15.95 -4.53
C ASN A 763 -9.05 15.47 -5.13
N SER A 764 -9.93 14.88 -4.34
CA SER A 764 -11.25 14.42 -4.78
C SER A 764 -12.25 15.58 -4.86
N PRO A 765 -12.84 15.89 -6.03
CA PRO A 765 -13.88 16.93 -6.16
C PRO A 765 -15.11 16.74 -5.25
N SER A 766 -15.48 15.49 -4.92
CA SER A 766 -16.66 15.19 -4.09
C SER A 766 -16.32 15.04 -2.60
N VAL A 767 -15.10 14.61 -2.26
CA VAL A 767 -14.68 14.33 -0.87
C VAL A 767 -13.94 15.52 -0.23
N ALA A 768 -13.02 16.16 -0.94
CA ALA A 768 -12.20 17.25 -0.39
C ALA A 768 -13.05 18.41 0.17
N PRO A 769 -14.15 18.86 -0.48
CA PRO A 769 -15.02 19.91 0.06
C PRO A 769 -15.71 19.58 1.38
N GLN A 770 -15.76 18.30 1.75
CA GLN A 770 -16.35 17.84 3.02
C GLN A 770 -15.28 17.69 4.10
N VAL A 771 -14.13 17.11 3.73
CA VAL A 771 -13.06 16.75 4.68
C VAL A 771 -12.20 17.94 5.05
N LEU A 772 -11.69 18.72 4.08
CA LEU A 772 -10.72 19.78 4.35
C LEU A 772 -11.28 20.91 5.24
N PRO A 773 -12.50 21.43 5.00
CA PRO A 773 -13.09 22.41 5.93
C PRO A 773 -13.35 21.82 7.32
N GLY A 774 -13.68 20.53 7.40
CA GLY A 774 -13.89 19.82 8.66
C GLY A 774 -12.62 19.72 9.49
N LEU A 775 -11.50 19.32 8.86
CA LEU A 775 -10.18 19.27 9.50
C LEU A 775 -9.69 20.66 9.94
N ASP A 776 -9.86 21.67 9.08
CA ASP A 776 -9.51 23.06 9.40
C ASP A 776 -10.28 23.57 10.64
N ALA A 777 -11.60 23.38 10.64
CA ALA A 777 -12.45 23.81 11.75
C ALA A 777 -12.17 23.03 13.05
N ALA A 778 -12.04 21.70 12.97
CA ALA A 778 -11.78 20.83 14.12
C ALA A 778 -10.43 21.11 14.79
N SER A 779 -9.45 21.58 14.01
CA SER A 779 -8.10 21.89 14.48
C SER A 779 -7.86 23.39 14.73
N ALA A 780 -8.90 24.23 14.63
CA ALA A 780 -8.83 25.67 14.78
C ALA A 780 -7.78 26.35 13.86
N GLY A 781 -7.70 25.91 12.61
CA GLY A 781 -6.79 26.46 11.60
C GLY A 781 -5.44 25.75 11.47
N LEU A 782 -5.18 24.73 12.29
CA LEU A 782 -3.87 24.07 12.30
C LEU A 782 -3.67 23.16 11.10
N LEU A 783 -4.71 22.43 10.71
CA LEU A 783 -4.74 21.51 9.57
C LEU A 783 -5.27 22.19 8.29
N ALA A 784 -5.03 23.49 8.12
CA ALA A 784 -5.32 24.20 6.88
C ALA A 784 -4.32 23.79 5.77
N GLN A 785 -4.69 23.92 4.50
CA GLN A 785 -3.73 23.77 3.40
C GLN A 785 -2.62 24.84 3.45
N GLY A 786 -1.43 24.49 2.98
CA GLY A 786 -0.22 25.34 3.10
C GLY A 786 0.41 25.35 4.50
N ARG A 787 0.03 24.41 5.37
CA ARG A 787 0.54 24.25 6.74
C ARG A 787 1.37 22.98 6.86
N THR A 788 2.50 23.05 7.57
CA THR A 788 3.34 21.85 7.81
C THR A 788 2.54 20.75 8.51
N GLU A 789 1.63 21.13 9.40
CA GLU A 789 0.84 20.21 10.21
C GLU A 789 -0.11 19.33 9.38
N LEU A 790 -0.72 19.86 8.31
CA LEU A 790 -1.57 19.06 7.43
C LEU A 790 -0.77 18.00 6.66
N ASN A 791 0.43 18.36 6.19
CA ASN A 791 1.30 17.40 5.50
C ASN A 791 1.74 16.27 6.42
N ILE A 792 2.15 16.56 7.65
CA ILE A 792 2.48 15.52 8.65
C ILE A 792 1.24 14.66 8.93
N TYR A 793 0.07 15.28 9.08
CA TYR A 793 -1.19 14.59 9.31
C TYR A 793 -1.49 13.56 8.21
N PHE A 794 -1.41 13.96 6.93
CA PHE A 794 -1.64 13.06 5.80
C PHE A 794 -0.54 12.02 5.61
N ASN A 795 0.72 12.36 5.83
CA ASN A 795 1.82 11.43 5.64
C ASN A 795 1.82 10.31 6.70
N VAL A 796 1.54 10.64 7.96
CA VAL A 796 1.41 9.64 9.05
C VAL A 796 0.18 8.76 8.85
N PHE A 797 -0.94 9.36 8.42
CA PHE A 797 -2.14 8.57 8.15
C PHE A 797 -1.92 7.62 6.96
N GLN A 798 -1.34 8.10 5.86
CA GLN A 798 -1.02 7.26 4.69
C GLN A 798 -0.11 6.09 5.06
N ALA A 799 0.95 6.33 5.83
CA ALA A 799 1.88 5.27 6.21
C ALA A 799 1.22 4.11 6.96
N LEU A 800 0.19 4.38 7.77
CA LEU A 800 -0.58 3.33 8.43
C LEU A 800 -1.51 2.57 7.47
N LEU A 801 -1.95 3.20 6.40
CA LEU A 801 -2.85 2.62 5.41
C LEU A 801 -2.14 1.86 4.29
N ASP A 802 -0.83 2.01 4.11
CA ASP A 802 -0.09 1.35 3.03
C ASP A 802 -0.30 -0.18 2.99
N SER A 803 -0.42 -0.82 4.16
CA SER A 803 -0.76 -2.26 4.26
C SER A 803 -2.18 -2.65 3.80
N ALA A 804 -2.94 -1.69 3.28
CA ALA A 804 -4.25 -1.86 2.67
C ALA A 804 -4.46 -0.95 1.46
N ASP A 805 -3.45 -0.18 1.00
CA ASP A 805 -3.60 0.80 -0.08
C ASP A 805 -3.41 0.14 -1.46
N PRO A 806 -4.32 0.36 -2.43
CA PRO A 806 -4.20 -0.19 -3.79
C PRO A 806 -2.87 0.10 -4.47
N THR A 807 -2.34 1.33 -4.35
CA THR A 807 -1.09 1.72 -5.02
C THR A 807 0.12 1.05 -4.37
N ALA A 808 0.08 0.80 -3.06
CA ALA A 808 1.12 0.02 -2.38
C ALA A 808 1.11 -1.45 -2.83
N PHE A 809 -0.08 -2.01 -3.10
CA PHE A 809 -0.23 -3.38 -3.60
C PHE A 809 -0.06 -3.54 -5.12
N ALA A 810 0.11 -2.45 -5.86
CA ALA A 810 0.04 -2.44 -7.33
C ALA A 810 1.07 -3.37 -8.00
N SER A 811 2.31 -3.40 -7.52
CA SER A 811 3.37 -4.24 -8.11
C SER A 811 3.11 -5.74 -7.97
N PHE A 812 2.28 -6.17 -7.00
CA PHE A 812 1.91 -7.58 -6.85
C PHE A 812 0.94 -8.07 -7.95
N TYR A 813 0.41 -7.16 -8.77
CA TYR A 813 -0.47 -7.48 -9.90
C TYR A 813 0.28 -7.60 -11.24
N GLU A 814 1.59 -7.40 -11.29
CA GLU A 814 2.37 -7.51 -12.53
C GLU A 814 2.16 -8.88 -13.19
N GLY A 815 1.76 -8.90 -14.46
CA GLY A 815 1.48 -10.12 -15.21
C GLY A 815 0.19 -10.87 -14.82
N SER A 816 -0.61 -10.35 -13.88
CA SER A 816 -1.90 -10.94 -13.49
C SER A 816 -3.04 -10.51 -14.41
N SER A 817 -4.04 -11.38 -14.61
CA SER A 817 -5.26 -11.05 -15.36
C SER A 817 -6.12 -10.04 -14.59
N THR A 818 -5.77 -8.76 -14.72
CA THR A 818 -6.42 -7.67 -13.99
C THR A 818 -6.87 -6.58 -14.94
N LEU A 819 -8.10 -6.10 -14.77
CA LEU A 819 -8.65 -4.94 -15.45
C LEU A 819 -8.95 -3.83 -14.44
N LEU A 820 -8.45 -2.63 -14.70
CA LEU A 820 -8.88 -1.41 -14.03
C LEU A 820 -9.87 -0.66 -14.92
N THR A 821 -10.80 0.06 -14.31
CA THR A 821 -11.65 1.03 -15.03
C THR A 821 -11.54 2.41 -14.44
N GLU A 822 -11.76 3.40 -15.29
CA GLU A 822 -11.76 4.81 -14.94
C GLU A 822 -12.83 5.55 -15.75
N ILE A 823 -13.56 6.48 -15.12
CA ILE A 823 -14.35 7.47 -15.86
C ILE A 823 -13.44 8.67 -16.18
N ALA A 824 -12.77 8.59 -17.33
CA ALA A 824 -11.88 9.64 -17.81
C ALA A 824 -12.63 10.94 -18.15
N GLY A 825 -13.88 10.81 -18.62
CA GLY A 825 -14.66 11.94 -19.12
C GLY A 825 -14.05 12.59 -20.37
N VAL A 826 -14.56 13.77 -20.72
CA VAL A 826 -14.03 14.61 -21.80
C VAL A 826 -13.76 16.01 -21.26
N ALA A 827 -12.52 16.48 -21.43
CA ALA A 827 -12.14 17.82 -21.01
C ALA A 827 -13.02 18.89 -21.65
N ASP A 828 -13.44 19.88 -20.85
CA ASP A 828 -14.34 20.97 -21.24
C ASP A 828 -15.76 20.56 -21.69
N ASP A 829 -16.16 19.29 -21.50
CA ASP A 829 -17.51 18.80 -21.78
C ASP A 829 -18.32 18.58 -20.48
N PRO A 830 -19.29 19.45 -20.15
CA PRO A 830 -20.08 19.32 -18.94
C PRO A 830 -21.06 18.14 -18.96
N GLU A 831 -21.34 17.54 -20.13
CA GLU A 831 -22.19 16.35 -20.23
C GLU A 831 -21.38 15.06 -19.99
N ARG A 832 -20.05 15.15 -19.97
CA ARG A 832 -19.12 14.03 -19.82
C ARG A 832 -18.03 14.35 -18.79
N PRO A 833 -18.40 14.59 -17.52
CA PRO A 833 -17.44 14.87 -16.47
C PRO A 833 -16.51 13.67 -16.24
N SER A 834 -15.30 13.94 -15.76
CA SER A 834 -14.43 12.90 -15.19
C SER A 834 -14.99 12.43 -13.84
N ASP A 835 -14.50 11.29 -13.35
CA ASP A 835 -14.80 10.84 -12.00
C ASP A 835 -14.48 11.93 -10.96
N GLY A 836 -15.50 12.29 -10.17
CA GLY A 836 -15.40 13.28 -9.11
C GLY A 836 -15.19 12.67 -7.73
N THR A 837 -15.32 11.35 -7.59
CA THR A 837 -15.17 10.63 -6.33
C THR A 837 -13.77 10.11 -6.19
N ILE A 838 -13.30 9.28 -7.12
CA ILE A 838 -11.89 8.90 -7.23
C ILE A 838 -11.30 9.71 -8.40
N PRO A 839 -10.49 10.75 -8.17
CA PRO A 839 -9.83 11.47 -9.24
C PRO A 839 -8.94 10.50 -10.02
N ASN A 840 -8.88 10.73 -11.31
CA ASN A 840 -8.08 9.91 -12.21
C ASN A 840 -6.60 10.12 -11.91
N ALA A 841 -6.18 11.37 -11.66
CA ALA A 841 -4.85 11.70 -11.16
C ALA A 841 -4.86 13.03 -10.38
N ALA A 842 -3.76 13.30 -9.69
CA ALA A 842 -3.54 14.56 -8.97
C ALA A 842 -2.15 15.15 -9.27
N ASP A 843 -1.63 14.97 -10.49
CA ASP A 843 -0.30 15.44 -10.87
C ASP A 843 -0.26 15.96 -12.31
N ALA A 844 -0.05 17.26 -12.45
CA ALA A 844 -0.11 17.94 -13.74
C ALA A 844 1.14 17.73 -14.62
N VAL A 845 2.16 17.05 -14.10
CA VAL A 845 3.43 16.81 -14.79
C VAL A 845 3.42 15.44 -15.47
N LEU A 846 2.98 14.41 -14.76
CA LEU A 846 2.96 13.02 -15.25
C LEU A 846 1.64 12.64 -15.91
N TYR A 847 0.52 13.28 -15.54
CA TYR A 847 -0.82 12.90 -16.01
C TYR A 847 -1.59 14.09 -16.58
N GLN A 848 -2.72 13.78 -17.24
CA GLN A 848 -3.58 14.80 -17.85
C GLN A 848 -4.36 15.60 -16.79
N GLN A 849 -4.77 14.96 -15.69
CA GLN A 849 -5.45 15.61 -14.58
C GLN A 849 -4.43 16.04 -13.51
N GLY A 850 -4.38 17.35 -13.27
CA GLY A 850 -3.58 17.93 -12.19
C GLY A 850 -4.30 17.93 -10.83
N PRO A 851 -3.66 18.50 -9.80
CA PRO A 851 -4.26 18.68 -8.48
C PRO A 851 -5.59 19.45 -8.52
N LEU A 852 -6.46 19.17 -7.57
CA LEU A 852 -7.74 19.85 -7.44
C LEU A 852 -7.52 21.32 -7.05
N SER A 853 -8.04 22.23 -7.86
CA SER A 853 -8.09 23.66 -7.51
C SER A 853 -9.52 24.17 -7.66
N THR A 854 -10.15 24.53 -6.54
CA THR A 854 -11.56 24.96 -6.51
C THR A 854 -11.85 25.88 -5.32
N THR A 855 -13.02 26.50 -5.32
CA THR A 855 -13.53 27.28 -4.19
C THR A 855 -14.96 26.88 -3.92
N ILE A 856 -15.23 26.48 -2.68
CA ILE A 856 -16.58 26.12 -2.23
C ILE A 856 -17.43 27.39 -2.25
N ALA A 857 -18.44 27.45 -3.12
CA ALA A 857 -19.20 28.67 -3.38
C ALA A 857 -19.94 29.18 -2.13
N GLU A 858 -20.40 28.28 -1.27
CA GLU A 858 -21.20 28.57 -0.08
C GLU A 858 -20.36 29.21 1.04
N THR A 859 -19.12 28.76 1.21
CA THR A 859 -18.25 29.14 2.33
C THR A 859 -17.10 30.07 1.93
N GLY A 860 -16.75 30.08 0.64
CA GLY A 860 -15.55 30.73 0.12
C GLY A 860 -14.25 30.00 0.50
N PHE A 861 -14.34 28.78 1.04
CA PHE A 861 -13.18 27.96 1.36
C PHE A 861 -12.45 27.57 0.07
N VAL A 862 -11.16 27.88 -0.01
CA VAL A 862 -10.31 27.58 -1.16
C VAL A 862 -9.66 26.24 -0.95
N ILE A 863 -9.76 25.37 -1.94
CA ILE A 863 -9.02 24.12 -2.03
C ILE A 863 -8.00 24.29 -3.13
N ASP A 864 -6.73 24.11 -2.80
CA ASP A 864 -5.63 24.19 -3.74
C ASP A 864 -4.68 23.02 -3.44
N GLY A 865 -4.92 21.91 -4.13
CA GLY A 865 -4.17 20.68 -3.99
C GLY A 865 -2.74 20.82 -4.52
N GLU A 866 -1.85 19.98 -4.00
CA GLU A 866 -0.46 19.89 -4.43
C GLU A 866 -0.29 18.70 -5.39
N ASN A 867 0.76 18.73 -6.22
CA ASN A 867 1.11 17.63 -7.12
C ASN A 867 1.41 16.34 -6.34
N MET A 868 0.70 15.26 -6.69
CA MET A 868 0.78 13.95 -6.02
C MET A 868 0.85 12.82 -7.06
N PRO A 869 2.07 12.42 -7.49
CA PRO A 869 2.31 11.45 -8.56
C PRO A 869 1.66 10.07 -8.40
N LEU A 870 1.31 9.69 -7.17
CA LEU A 870 0.81 8.35 -6.83
C LEU A 870 -0.69 8.32 -6.48
N ALA A 871 -1.38 9.46 -6.53
CA ALA A 871 -2.79 9.58 -6.12
C ALA A 871 -3.74 9.49 -7.31
N GLY A 872 -4.68 8.55 -7.23
CA GLY A 872 -5.74 8.34 -8.22
C GLY A 872 -5.67 7.00 -8.95
N THR A 873 -6.50 6.84 -9.97
CA THR A 873 -6.62 5.60 -10.77
C THR A 873 -5.52 5.45 -11.82
N ASP A 874 -5.14 6.53 -12.52
CA ASP A 874 -4.04 6.51 -13.51
C ASP A 874 -2.70 6.14 -12.85
N PRO A 875 -2.31 6.72 -11.70
CA PRO A 875 -1.10 6.29 -11.00
C PRO A 875 -1.12 4.85 -10.51
N LEU A 876 -2.26 4.37 -10.03
CA LEU A 876 -2.45 2.97 -9.66
C LEU A 876 -2.18 2.06 -10.88
N ALA A 877 -2.80 2.37 -12.02
CA ALA A 877 -2.62 1.63 -13.26
C ALA A 877 -1.17 1.67 -13.76
N ALA A 878 -0.53 2.84 -13.72
CA ALA A 878 0.88 2.99 -14.10
C ALA A 878 1.81 2.15 -13.21
N THR A 879 1.55 2.13 -11.89
CA THR A 879 2.34 1.34 -10.93
C THR A 879 2.14 -0.16 -11.11
N MET A 880 0.93 -0.59 -11.51
CA MET A 880 0.66 -1.98 -11.88
C MET A 880 1.32 -2.41 -13.20
N GLY A 881 1.84 -1.45 -13.99
CA GLY A 881 2.30 -1.70 -15.36
C GLY A 881 1.15 -1.94 -16.35
N ALA A 882 -0.04 -1.41 -16.07
CA ALA A 882 -1.24 -1.68 -16.86
C ALA A 882 -1.20 -1.00 -18.24
N GLU A 883 -1.52 -1.75 -19.28
CA GLU A 883 -1.65 -1.22 -20.65
C GLU A 883 -3.06 -0.66 -20.90
N SER A 884 -3.17 0.47 -21.60
CA SER A 884 -4.49 1.02 -21.96
C SER A 884 -5.15 0.18 -23.04
N THR A 885 -6.41 -0.21 -22.84
CA THR A 885 -7.25 -0.72 -23.92
C THR A 885 -7.72 0.45 -24.81
N PRO A 886 -7.94 0.26 -26.13
CA PRO A 886 -7.64 -0.94 -26.92
C PRO A 886 -6.19 -0.98 -27.46
N ILE A 887 -5.31 -0.07 -27.02
CA ILE A 887 -3.92 0.06 -27.52
C ILE A 887 -3.03 -1.12 -27.10
N ALA A 888 -3.42 -1.79 -26.01
CA ALA A 888 -2.77 -2.98 -25.45
C ALA A 888 -2.22 -3.94 -26.51
N THR A 889 -0.95 -4.33 -26.32
CA THR A 889 -0.23 -5.24 -27.22
C THR A 889 -0.18 -6.68 -26.72
N GLY A 890 -0.86 -6.95 -25.61
CA GLY A 890 -0.98 -8.27 -24.98
C GLY A 890 -0.31 -8.37 -23.61
N GLY A 891 0.20 -7.27 -23.04
CA GLY A 891 0.72 -7.22 -21.67
C GLY A 891 -0.40 -7.02 -20.66
N LEU A 892 -0.37 -7.76 -19.55
CA LEU A 892 -1.29 -7.63 -18.43
C LEU A 892 -0.57 -6.96 -17.24
N PRO A 893 -1.25 -6.13 -16.42
CA PRO A 893 -2.69 -5.79 -16.40
C PRO A 893 -3.19 -4.84 -17.50
N TYR A 894 -4.50 -4.57 -17.54
CA TYR A 894 -5.14 -3.59 -18.44
C TYR A 894 -5.87 -2.47 -17.70
N ILE A 895 -6.02 -1.30 -18.34
CA ILE A 895 -6.93 -0.23 -17.91
C ILE A 895 -7.83 0.22 -19.07
N THR A 896 -9.14 0.29 -18.83
CA THR A 896 -10.11 0.90 -19.75
C THR A 896 -10.56 2.27 -19.23
N ARG A 897 -10.42 3.30 -20.07
CA ARG A 897 -10.82 4.67 -19.76
C ARG A 897 -12.09 5.06 -20.50
N TYR A 898 -13.16 5.31 -19.76
CA TYR A 898 -14.47 5.65 -20.30
C TYR A 898 -14.63 7.16 -20.47
N LEU A 899 -15.12 7.59 -21.63
CA LEU A 899 -15.30 9.00 -22.00
C LEU A 899 -16.56 9.64 -21.40
N GLU A 900 -17.44 8.84 -20.82
CA GLU A 900 -18.68 9.28 -20.17
C GLU A 900 -19.04 8.31 -19.05
N GLY A 901 -20.15 8.56 -18.34
CA GLY A 901 -20.57 7.77 -17.20
C GLY A 901 -20.37 8.51 -15.87
N SER A 902 -20.70 7.82 -14.80
CA SER A 902 -20.59 8.27 -13.42
C SER A 902 -19.76 7.28 -12.61
N HIS A 903 -19.31 7.72 -11.44
CA HIS A 903 -18.50 6.90 -10.54
C HIS A 903 -19.19 5.58 -10.14
N ALA A 904 -20.51 5.61 -9.88
CA ALA A 904 -21.26 4.42 -9.49
C ALA A 904 -21.94 3.71 -10.68
N ASN A 905 -21.49 3.93 -11.92
CA ASN A 905 -21.96 3.20 -13.11
C ASN A 905 -22.14 1.68 -12.92
N PRO A 906 -21.21 0.93 -12.26
CA PRO A 906 -21.37 -0.50 -11.99
C PRO A 906 -22.58 -0.85 -11.12
N ILE A 907 -23.08 0.11 -10.33
CA ILE A 907 -24.21 -0.03 -9.40
C ILE A 907 -25.49 0.58 -9.99
N SER A 908 -25.39 1.78 -10.56
CA SER A 908 -26.53 2.46 -11.17
C SER A 908 -26.97 1.82 -12.49
N ALA A 909 -26.13 0.96 -13.09
CA ALA A 909 -26.42 0.20 -14.30
C ALA A 909 -26.94 1.08 -15.46
N GLY A 910 -26.31 2.25 -15.62
CA GLY A 910 -26.68 3.23 -16.63
C GLY A 910 -27.94 4.05 -16.33
N GLN A 911 -28.55 3.89 -15.15
CA GLN A 911 -29.81 4.56 -14.83
C GLN A 911 -29.54 5.97 -14.26
N LYS A 912 -29.77 7.00 -15.08
CA LYS A 912 -29.64 8.41 -14.70
C LYS A 912 -30.54 8.85 -13.54
N SER A 913 -31.64 8.14 -13.30
CA SER A 913 -32.51 8.38 -12.14
C SER A 913 -31.93 7.87 -10.83
N ALA A 914 -31.02 6.89 -10.87
CA ALA A 914 -30.30 6.40 -9.71
C ALA A 914 -29.07 7.26 -9.44
N GLU A 915 -28.34 7.67 -10.48
CA GLU A 915 -27.17 8.52 -10.39
C GLU A 915 -27.04 9.39 -11.64
N ALA A 916 -26.88 10.70 -11.46
CA ALA A 916 -26.66 11.60 -12.58
C ALA A 916 -25.41 11.19 -13.38
N PHE A 917 -25.44 11.41 -14.69
CA PHE A 917 -24.38 11.05 -15.65
C PHE A 917 -24.14 9.55 -15.88
N SER A 918 -24.86 8.66 -15.16
CA SER A 918 -24.77 7.23 -15.41
C SER A 918 -25.08 6.90 -16.87
N SER A 919 -24.26 6.06 -17.50
CA SER A 919 -24.37 5.69 -18.92
C SER A 919 -24.61 4.19 -19.09
N SER A 920 -25.71 3.83 -19.76
CA SER A 920 -26.03 2.42 -20.11
C SER A 920 -25.03 1.84 -21.10
N ALA A 921 -24.54 2.65 -22.04
CA ALA A 921 -23.50 2.26 -22.99
C ALA A 921 -22.20 1.86 -22.28
N VAL A 922 -21.81 2.61 -21.24
CA VAL A 922 -20.63 2.31 -20.42
C VAL A 922 -20.85 1.07 -19.55
N PHE A 923 -22.02 0.91 -18.92
CA PHE A 923 -22.31 -0.29 -18.13
C PHE A 923 -22.24 -1.57 -18.97
N ASN A 924 -22.78 -1.54 -20.20
CA ASN A 924 -22.73 -2.68 -21.12
C ASN A 924 -21.29 -3.03 -21.51
N GLU A 925 -20.46 -2.04 -21.83
CA GLU A 925 -19.05 -2.25 -22.14
C GLU A 925 -18.26 -2.76 -20.92
N MET A 926 -18.48 -2.18 -19.73
CA MET A 926 -17.87 -2.65 -18.48
C MET A 926 -18.19 -4.12 -18.20
N ALA A 927 -19.46 -4.51 -18.35
CA ALA A 927 -19.89 -5.89 -18.20
C ALA A 927 -19.23 -6.80 -19.24
N ALA A 928 -19.24 -6.42 -20.53
CA ALA A 928 -18.62 -7.22 -21.59
C ALA A 928 -17.12 -7.45 -21.33
N GLN A 929 -16.37 -6.41 -21.00
CA GLN A 929 -14.92 -6.50 -20.72
C GLN A 929 -14.60 -7.33 -19.49
N MET A 930 -15.38 -7.17 -18.41
CA MET A 930 -15.25 -8.00 -17.21
C MET A 930 -15.43 -9.49 -17.55
N LEU A 931 -16.44 -9.80 -18.35
CA LEU A 931 -16.79 -11.18 -18.69
C LEU A 931 -15.77 -11.83 -19.62
N GLU A 932 -15.26 -11.07 -20.59
CA GLU A 932 -14.16 -11.51 -21.45
C GLU A 932 -12.89 -11.77 -20.62
N LEU A 933 -12.53 -10.85 -19.71
CA LEU A 933 -11.37 -11.03 -18.84
C LEU A 933 -11.51 -12.31 -18.01
N PHE A 934 -12.67 -12.55 -17.42
CA PHE A 934 -12.87 -13.69 -16.55
C PHE A 934 -12.90 -15.01 -17.34
N THR A 935 -13.38 -15.00 -18.58
CA THR A 935 -13.47 -16.25 -19.37
C THR A 935 -12.20 -16.56 -20.14
N ASP A 936 -11.63 -15.56 -20.80
CA ASP A 936 -10.56 -15.72 -21.78
C ASP A 936 -9.21 -15.13 -21.32
N GLY A 937 -9.21 -14.32 -20.26
CA GLY A 937 -8.02 -13.59 -19.81
C GLY A 937 -7.65 -12.42 -20.72
N THR A 938 -8.55 -12.02 -21.63
CA THR A 938 -8.36 -10.92 -22.59
C THR A 938 -9.41 -9.84 -22.40
N VAL A 939 -9.16 -8.66 -22.96
CA VAL A 939 -10.12 -7.55 -22.95
C VAL A 939 -10.15 -6.92 -24.35
N SER A 940 -11.33 -6.85 -24.94
CA SER A 940 -11.59 -6.18 -26.21
C SER A 940 -12.61 -5.06 -26.04
N VAL A 941 -12.55 -4.08 -26.95
CA VAL A 941 -13.51 -2.97 -26.96
C VAL A 941 -14.67 -3.30 -27.89
N THR A 942 -15.87 -3.42 -27.33
CA THR A 942 -17.08 -3.75 -28.12
C THR A 942 -17.82 -2.49 -28.58
N ASN A 943 -17.85 -1.45 -27.75
CA ASN A 943 -18.39 -0.15 -28.06
C ASN A 943 -17.28 0.92 -28.10
N PRO A 944 -16.75 1.27 -29.29
CA PRO A 944 -15.67 2.24 -29.41
C PRO A 944 -16.13 3.69 -29.13
N CYS A 945 -17.42 3.98 -29.02
CA CYS A 945 -17.92 5.35 -28.80
C CYS A 945 -17.71 5.85 -27.37
N VAL A 946 -17.55 4.95 -26.40
CA VAL A 946 -17.41 5.29 -24.98
C VAL A 946 -16.02 5.02 -24.41
N VAL A 947 -15.12 4.41 -25.18
CA VAL A 947 -13.74 4.08 -24.75
C VAL A 947 -12.75 5.04 -25.39
N LYS A 948 -11.86 5.61 -24.57
CA LYS A 948 -10.78 6.50 -25.03
C LYS A 948 -9.86 5.76 -26.01
N ASP A 949 -9.41 6.47 -27.05
CA ASP A 949 -8.48 5.98 -28.08
C ASP A 949 -8.98 4.80 -28.94
N ALA A 950 -10.25 4.40 -28.81
CA ALA A 950 -10.84 3.36 -29.66
C ALA A 950 -11.12 3.83 -31.10
N ASP A 951 -10.99 2.91 -32.06
CA ASP A 951 -11.30 3.20 -33.46
C ASP A 951 -12.81 3.29 -33.67
N THR A 952 -13.30 4.51 -33.85
CA THR A 952 -14.71 4.81 -34.10
C THR A 952 -15.08 4.73 -35.59
N SER A 953 -14.14 4.36 -36.46
CA SER A 953 -14.40 4.29 -37.90
C SER A 953 -15.47 3.24 -38.24
N GLY A 954 -16.63 3.72 -38.68
CA GLY A 954 -17.77 2.85 -39.02
C GLY A 954 -18.83 2.71 -37.93
N THR A 955 -18.65 3.34 -36.77
CA THR A 955 -19.66 3.43 -35.71
C THR A 955 -20.18 4.87 -35.61
N ASP A 956 -21.49 5.06 -35.54
CA ASP A 956 -22.08 6.39 -35.32
C ASP A 956 -22.07 6.73 -33.83
N CYS A 957 -21.10 7.54 -33.42
CA CYS A 957 -20.97 8.05 -32.05
C CYS A 957 -21.67 9.40 -31.82
N SER A 958 -22.49 9.86 -32.78
CA SER A 958 -23.33 11.04 -32.64
C SER A 958 -24.78 10.72 -32.26
N ASP A 959 -25.14 9.44 -32.26
CA ASP A 959 -26.49 8.95 -31.96
C ASP A 959 -26.63 8.58 -30.48
N THR A 960 -27.63 9.16 -29.80
CA THR A 960 -28.05 8.76 -28.44
C THR A 960 -28.88 7.47 -28.45
N GLY A 961 -29.00 6.79 -29.60
CA GLY A 961 -29.72 5.53 -29.80
C GLY A 961 -29.06 4.27 -29.22
N GLY A 962 -28.19 4.41 -28.22
CA GLY A 962 -27.62 3.28 -27.44
C GLY A 962 -26.09 3.17 -27.45
N ASN A 963 -25.39 3.82 -28.39
CA ASN A 963 -23.92 3.77 -28.45
C ASN A 963 -23.25 4.77 -27.49
N THR A 964 -23.97 5.81 -27.08
CA THR A 964 -23.52 6.85 -26.15
C THR A 964 -24.76 7.45 -25.46
N ASP A 965 -24.62 7.84 -24.20
CA ASP A 965 -25.70 8.41 -23.38
C ASP A 965 -25.16 9.49 -22.41
N PRO A 966 -24.57 10.60 -22.92
CA PRO A 966 -23.99 11.63 -22.07
C PRO A 966 -25.06 12.49 -21.37
N GLY A 967 -24.66 13.24 -20.35
CA GLY A 967 -25.48 14.22 -19.65
C GLY A 967 -26.23 13.71 -18.41
N GLU A 968 -26.64 14.65 -17.56
CA GLU A 968 -27.19 14.39 -16.22
C GLU A 968 -28.65 13.90 -16.20
N THR A 969 -29.42 14.17 -17.26
CA THR A 969 -30.85 13.82 -17.32
C THR A 969 -31.14 12.81 -18.43
N PRO A 970 -32.22 11.99 -18.28
CA PRO A 970 -32.69 11.16 -19.37
C PRO A 970 -32.95 12.02 -20.61
N SER A 971 -32.44 11.61 -21.78
CA SER A 971 -32.68 12.33 -23.02
C SER A 971 -34.20 12.43 -23.28
N GLY A 972 -34.70 13.66 -23.45
CA GLY A 972 -36.13 13.93 -23.32
C GLY A 972 -37.02 13.23 -24.35
N GLY A 973 -38.05 12.53 -23.86
CA GLY A 973 -39.35 12.44 -24.55
C GLY A 973 -39.79 11.09 -25.12
N GLY A 974 -39.76 10.02 -24.33
CA GLY A 974 -40.51 8.78 -24.60
C GLY A 974 -40.56 7.97 -23.32
N GLY A 975 -41.76 7.62 -22.85
CA GLY A 975 -41.90 6.78 -21.67
C GLY A 975 -41.37 5.39 -21.98
N ASP A 976 -40.16 5.09 -21.52
CA ASP A 976 -39.62 3.74 -21.58
C ASP A 976 -39.87 3.04 -20.25
N THR A 977 -41.09 2.54 -20.12
CA THR A 977 -41.36 1.41 -19.23
C THR A 977 -41.09 0.16 -20.05
N GLY A 978 -39.85 -0.35 -20.09
CA GLY A 978 -39.60 -1.71 -20.58
C GLY A 978 -38.33 -2.03 -21.37
N GLY A 979 -37.19 -1.36 -21.15
CA GLY A 979 -35.88 -1.86 -21.57
C GLY A 979 -35.16 -2.54 -20.40
N GLY A 980 -34.60 -3.73 -20.59
CA GLY A 980 -33.88 -4.47 -19.56
C GLY A 980 -32.50 -3.87 -19.26
N LEU A 981 -31.98 -4.14 -18.06
CA LEU A 981 -30.60 -3.83 -17.61
C LEU A 981 -29.50 -4.39 -18.55
N LEU A 982 -29.84 -5.32 -19.46
CA LEU A 982 -28.90 -6.07 -20.31
C LEU A 982 -29.17 -6.02 -21.83
N ASP A 983 -30.01 -5.10 -22.32
CA ASP A 983 -30.40 -5.05 -23.74
C ASP A 983 -29.20 -4.92 -24.71
N GLY A 984 -28.03 -4.47 -24.26
CA GLY A 984 -26.79 -4.45 -25.04
C GLY A 984 -25.80 -5.61 -24.79
N VAL A 985 -25.83 -6.23 -23.60
CA VAL A 985 -24.87 -7.28 -23.19
C VAL A 985 -25.26 -8.66 -23.75
N LEU A 986 -26.57 -8.92 -23.92
CA LEU A 986 -27.07 -10.20 -24.40
C LEU A 986 -27.24 -10.29 -25.93
N GLY A 987 -26.88 -9.24 -26.68
CA GLY A 987 -26.90 -9.24 -28.15
C GLY A 987 -28.27 -9.58 -28.79
N LEU A 988 -29.38 -9.24 -28.11
CA LEU A 988 -30.73 -9.70 -28.44
C LEU A 988 -31.68 -8.58 -28.89
#